data_AF-A0A7S3QIN4-F1
#
_entry.id   AF-A0A7S3QIN4-F1
#
_cell.length_a   1.000
_cell.length_b   1.000
_cell.length_c   1.000
_cell.angle_alpha   90.00
_cell.angle_beta   90.00
_cell.angle_gamma   90.00
#
_symmetry.space_group_name_H-M   'P 1'
#
loop_
_entity.id
_entity.type
_entity.pdbx_description
1 polymer ?
#
loop_
_entity_poly.entity_id
_entity_poly.type
_entity_poly.pdbx_seq_one_letter_code
_entity_poly.pdbx_strand_id
1 'polypeptide(L)'
;MTEGLISLILSVVLLASIQVGLISGDVINTRTINGDGDGDGCSREEDSACNADAEDEKKDNTCTLYMAESSIPNAGYGIFTTKNISPYSYISSTDTGTPDAPSIAVTDVYYHNNNHDPNWAQINYYWLGLGYTTFEADETSEMVVNFGTLANYHSYLENVEHWAGDYRDDMLNRLEDPGAGAFSYYEGHSFVATKVINAGDEIFADYGDEWFDLRGEGFKDVPRRDDFIKAAKILDRFREGYYAQLQIQGQVDIAGMLKDIISIVDNRVASLLPKNRIELERLFDAYLKMEIAVVLEKQQNKNKTTPHLQARNTSAWLQKELAYRTTNRRNVTWIQENGLCIDNLESRRSTLHQAGRGAFMRRGRYSSKGEVIVPAPTLQLMDKAAMNMYELRRVRDHEVETDADETVEWERVSDDIIGKQLLVNYCVGHHESPMLLCPGTSAILINHCSDRHDWGGSCIAPNAELRWASWDPNTEPWLKGTLEELAERTRNDERGLSLEVVALRDIKPDEEVFIDYGVEWENAFLKHLEAWEPPADGSGFETYVSVKKMNDEKNQAPFLFKTHQEQKDEPYPDNIITVCYKLYAPDDDDDEFGDVDATSDEDEVQFEHRDEVGDEEVQYIDFFGYRNADEIVASDIDPNAPNQIVANGEHHTDNKKSSAYGWYVPCQILERNEHVTGGKGEAYTVRVLHNPGDTMKWVWRRQAMILTHFPKDSIKFAMKSYKSDQFLPGAFRHHIGLKDGMFPERWKTKNV
;
A
#
# COMPACT_ATOMS: atom_id res chain seq x y z
N MET A 1 -0.99 35.73 -3.53
CA MET A 1 -1.06 36.80 -2.49
C MET A 1 -0.09 36.62 -1.31
N THR A 2 0.27 35.40 -0.90
CA THR A 2 0.98 35.11 0.37
C THR A 2 2.43 35.64 0.47
N GLU A 3 3.28 35.43 -0.55
CA GLU A 3 4.72 35.82 -0.48
C GLU A 3 4.94 37.30 -0.16
N GLY A 4 4.18 38.21 -0.78
CA GLY A 4 4.31 39.65 -0.56
C GLY A 4 3.98 40.07 0.88
N LEU A 5 2.99 39.41 1.50
CA LEU A 5 2.61 39.66 2.89
C LEU A 5 3.69 39.17 3.87
N ILE A 6 4.25 37.98 3.62
CA ILE A 6 5.34 37.40 4.43
C ILE A 6 6.59 38.30 4.35
N SER A 7 6.96 38.77 3.15
CA SER A 7 8.08 39.69 2.94
C SER A 7 7.90 41.02 3.69
N LEU A 8 6.68 41.57 3.68
CA LEU A 8 6.34 42.80 4.41
C LEU A 8 6.43 42.59 5.93
N ILE A 9 5.90 41.49 6.46
CA ILE A 9 5.91 41.23 7.91
C ILE A 9 7.33 40.95 8.43
N LEU A 10 8.14 40.17 7.70
CA LEU A 10 9.56 39.98 8.03
C LEU A 10 10.30 41.32 8.09
N SER A 11 10.02 42.22 7.15
CA SER A 11 10.59 43.58 7.13
C SER A 11 10.18 44.41 8.37
N VAL A 12 8.94 44.27 8.85
CA VAL A 12 8.45 44.95 10.07
C VAL A 12 9.12 44.39 11.33
N VAL A 13 9.34 43.08 11.43
CA VAL A 13 10.05 42.46 12.57
C VAL A 13 11.53 42.90 12.62
N LEU A 14 12.20 43.00 11.46
CA LEU A 14 13.57 43.55 11.39
C LEU A 14 13.63 45.00 11.89
N LEU A 15 12.68 45.85 11.50
CA LEU A 15 12.65 47.27 11.87
C LEU A 15 12.45 47.51 13.37
N ALA A 16 11.78 46.61 14.08
CA ALA A 16 11.52 46.74 15.52
C ALA A 16 12.76 46.54 16.42
N SER A 17 13.87 46.02 15.88
CA SER A 17 14.99 45.48 16.67
C SER A 17 16.22 46.41 16.80
N ILE A 18 16.15 47.65 16.29
CA ILE A 18 17.34 48.52 16.11
C ILE A 18 17.35 49.72 17.08
N GLN A 19 17.94 49.58 18.27
CA GLN A 19 18.35 50.74 19.08
C GLN A 19 19.47 50.45 20.11
N VAL A 20 20.60 51.18 19.97
CA VAL A 20 21.75 51.29 20.92
C VAL A 20 22.60 50.00 21.09
N GLY A 21 23.94 50.03 21.07
CA GLY A 21 24.90 51.13 20.86
C GLY A 21 26.36 50.64 20.73
N LEU A 22 27.28 51.53 20.36
CA LEU A 22 28.69 51.23 20.04
C LEU A 22 29.64 51.25 21.25
N ILE A 23 30.69 50.42 21.25
CA ILE A 23 32.03 50.67 21.83
C ILE A 23 33.06 49.62 21.31
N SER A 24 34.36 49.97 21.32
CA SER A 24 35.52 49.12 20.95
C SER A 24 35.73 47.92 21.92
N GLY A 25 36.39 46.81 21.55
CA GLY A 25 37.16 46.49 20.34
C GLY A 25 38.65 46.29 20.66
N ASP A 26 39.23 45.12 20.35
CA ASP A 26 40.69 44.85 20.49
C ASP A 26 41.15 43.64 19.64
N VAL A 27 42.47 43.50 19.39
CA VAL A 27 43.05 42.48 18.47
C VAL A 27 44.19 41.70 19.14
N ILE A 28 44.13 40.36 19.12
CA ILE A 28 45.25 39.48 19.50
C ILE A 28 45.49 38.39 18.43
N ASN A 29 46.75 37.98 18.32
CA ASN A 29 47.36 37.38 17.14
C ASN A 29 47.27 35.84 17.08
N THR A 30 47.50 35.28 15.89
CA THR A 30 47.53 33.83 15.64
C THR A 30 48.79 33.15 16.19
N ARG A 31 48.73 31.83 16.36
CA ARG A 31 49.94 30.99 16.50
C ARG A 31 49.73 29.58 15.95
N THR A 32 50.28 29.33 14.76
CA THR A 32 50.44 27.99 14.18
C THR A 32 51.59 27.24 14.86
N ILE A 33 51.44 25.92 14.99
CA ILE A 33 52.53 24.98 15.24
C ILE A 33 52.30 23.79 14.30
N ASN A 34 53.25 23.56 13.39
CA ASN A 34 53.28 22.34 12.58
C ASN A 34 53.94 21.21 13.37
N GLY A 35 53.59 19.97 13.06
CA GLY A 35 54.19 18.77 13.63
C GLY A 35 54.07 17.61 12.64
N ASP A 36 54.99 17.55 11.69
CA ASP A 36 55.09 16.46 10.71
C ASP A 36 55.65 15.19 11.39
N GLY A 37 55.25 14.02 10.89
CA GLY A 37 55.64 12.72 11.47
C GLY A 37 55.21 11.55 10.59
N ASP A 38 56.08 11.16 9.66
CA ASP A 38 55.86 10.07 8.71
C ASP A 38 55.86 8.68 9.38
N GLY A 39 55.20 7.70 8.75
CA GLY A 39 55.10 6.35 9.30
C GLY A 39 54.34 5.33 8.44
N ASP A 40 54.82 5.05 7.23
CA ASP A 40 54.53 3.78 6.54
C ASP A 40 54.99 2.60 7.43
N GLY A 41 54.44 1.38 7.35
CA GLY A 41 53.44 0.82 6.44
C GLY A 41 53.66 -0.70 6.36
N CYS A 42 52.70 -1.46 5.79
CA CYS A 42 52.92 -2.88 5.48
C CYS A 42 52.11 -3.29 4.24
N SER A 43 52.75 -4.01 3.34
CA SER A 43 52.20 -4.42 2.04
C SER A 43 52.16 -5.94 1.87
N ARG A 44 51.38 -6.35 0.88
CA ARG A 44 51.48 -7.61 0.12
C ARG A 44 52.95 -7.94 -0.23
N GLU A 45 53.36 -9.19 -0.39
CA GLU A 45 52.72 -10.52 -0.16
C GLU A 45 53.83 -11.46 0.42
N GLU A 46 53.81 -12.80 0.55
CA GLU A 46 53.20 -13.91 -0.19
C GLU A 46 52.88 -15.12 0.74
N ASP A 47 51.97 -15.99 0.30
CA ASP A 47 51.78 -17.43 0.57
C ASP A 47 51.73 -18.10 1.97
N SER A 48 50.67 -18.93 2.09
CA SER A 48 50.56 -20.20 2.84
C SER A 48 50.15 -20.24 4.33
N ALA A 49 49.00 -19.63 4.67
CA ALA A 49 48.26 -19.98 5.90
C ALA A 49 46.72 -19.80 5.80
N CYS A 50 46.11 -20.13 4.65
CA CYS A 50 44.65 -20.15 4.48
C CYS A 50 44.10 -21.59 4.61
N ASN A 51 42.89 -21.70 5.17
CA ASN A 51 42.10 -22.92 5.44
C ASN A 51 42.57 -23.81 6.61
N ALA A 52 42.02 -23.52 7.79
CA ALA A 52 41.28 -24.49 8.60
C ALA A 52 39.94 -23.79 8.93
N ASP A 53 38.84 -24.17 8.29
CA ASP A 53 37.93 -25.27 8.68
C ASP A 53 36.92 -24.85 9.78
N ALA A 54 35.74 -24.45 9.31
CA ALA A 54 34.45 -24.55 10.00
C ALA A 54 34.39 -24.20 11.51
N GLU A 55 34.54 -22.92 11.86
CA GLU A 55 33.82 -22.38 13.03
C GLU A 55 32.36 -22.07 12.63
N ASP A 56 31.41 -22.32 13.53
CA ASP A 56 29.96 -22.32 13.24
C ASP A 56 29.44 -21.02 12.60
N GLU A 57 28.56 -21.18 11.58
CA GLU A 57 27.51 -20.19 11.33
C GLU A 57 26.60 -20.10 12.57
N LYS A 58 26.96 -19.25 13.54
CA LYS A 58 26.02 -18.70 14.51
C LYS A 58 25.01 -17.84 13.76
N LYS A 59 24.02 -18.50 13.16
CA LYS A 59 22.90 -17.85 12.47
C LYS A 59 22.23 -16.88 13.43
N ASP A 60 22.15 -15.65 12.97
CA ASP A 60 21.71 -14.51 13.75
C ASP A 60 20.19 -14.58 13.96
N ASN A 61 19.76 -15.19 15.09
CA ASN A 61 18.35 -15.23 15.48
C ASN A 61 17.82 -13.85 15.96
N THR A 62 18.55 -12.74 15.75
CA THR A 62 17.98 -11.42 16.02
C THR A 62 16.90 -11.09 15.01
N CYS A 63 15.74 -10.75 15.55
CA CYS A 63 14.64 -10.14 14.81
C CYS A 63 15.13 -8.84 14.14
N THR A 64 14.66 -8.57 12.92
CA THR A 64 15.07 -7.39 12.15
C THR A 64 13.96 -6.35 12.02
N LEU A 65 12.70 -6.79 12.02
CA LEU A 65 11.51 -5.94 11.96
C LEU A 65 10.63 -6.14 13.21
N TYR A 66 10.28 -5.04 13.86
CA TYR A 66 9.53 -5.03 15.11
C TYR A 66 8.27 -4.16 14.98
N MET A 67 7.15 -4.64 15.51
CA MET A 67 5.99 -3.80 15.83
C MET A 67 6.19 -3.19 17.22
N ALA A 68 6.18 -1.86 17.33
CA ALA A 68 6.31 -1.14 18.60
C ALA A 68 5.45 0.12 18.63
N GLU A 69 5.34 0.81 19.77
CA GLU A 69 4.67 2.12 19.84
C GLU A 69 5.28 3.08 18.81
N SER A 70 4.45 3.65 17.92
CA SER A 70 4.90 4.51 16.82
C SER A 70 5.70 5.72 17.32
N SER A 71 6.58 6.24 16.47
CA SER A 71 7.22 7.52 16.67
C SER A 71 6.25 8.68 16.37
N ILE A 72 5.19 8.49 15.58
CA ILE A 72 4.10 9.46 15.46
C ILE A 72 3.28 9.45 16.77
N PRO A 73 3.16 10.59 17.50
CA PRO A 73 2.40 10.62 18.74
C PRO A 73 0.93 10.21 18.55
N ASN A 74 0.48 9.24 19.35
CA ASN A 74 -0.89 8.68 19.35
C ASN A 74 -1.29 7.85 18.12
N ALA A 75 -0.40 7.56 17.16
CA ALA A 75 -0.71 6.66 16.03
C ALA A 75 -0.83 5.16 16.43
N GLY A 76 -0.62 4.82 17.70
CA GLY A 76 -0.66 3.45 18.20
C GLY A 76 0.65 2.71 17.91
N TYR A 77 0.59 1.69 17.06
CA TYR A 77 1.73 0.83 16.72
C TYR A 77 2.27 1.14 15.33
N GLY A 78 3.57 0.96 15.12
CA GLY A 78 4.26 1.08 13.83
C GLY A 78 5.37 0.05 13.67
N ILE A 79 5.86 -0.14 12.44
CA ILE A 79 6.97 -1.04 12.13
C ILE A 79 8.32 -0.30 12.23
N PHE A 80 9.29 -0.90 12.92
CA PHE A 80 10.66 -0.39 13.04
C PHE A 80 11.68 -1.41 12.55
N THR A 81 12.79 -0.95 11.98
CA THR A 81 13.95 -1.80 11.65
C THR A 81 15.10 -1.66 12.65
N THR A 82 15.75 -2.78 13.00
CA THR A 82 17.01 -2.80 13.78
C THR A 82 18.26 -2.90 12.92
N LYS A 83 18.13 -2.95 11.58
CA LYS A 83 19.23 -3.03 10.61
C LYS A 83 19.08 -1.94 9.54
N ASN A 84 20.20 -1.43 9.01
CA ASN A 84 20.15 -0.43 7.95
C ASN A 84 19.64 -1.08 6.65
N ILE A 85 18.70 -0.42 5.97
CA ILE A 85 18.13 -0.86 4.69
C ILE A 85 18.58 0.12 3.59
N SER A 86 19.03 -0.43 2.47
CA SER A 86 19.49 0.34 1.30
C SER A 86 18.31 0.84 0.47
N PRO A 87 18.45 1.95 -0.29
CA PRO A 87 17.48 2.30 -1.32
C PRO A 87 17.37 1.16 -2.34
N TYR A 88 16.15 0.91 -2.82
CA TYR A 88 15.79 -0.13 -3.79
C TYR A 88 16.05 -1.59 -3.34
N SER A 89 16.19 -1.84 -2.02
CA SER A 89 16.11 -3.19 -1.46
C SER A 89 14.76 -3.42 -0.75
N TYR A 90 14.26 -4.65 -0.82
CA TYR A 90 13.03 -5.07 -0.15
C TYR A 90 13.13 -4.94 1.38
N ILE A 91 12.02 -4.59 2.02
CA ILE A 91 11.93 -4.44 3.49
C ILE A 91 11.76 -5.80 4.15
N SER A 92 10.92 -6.67 3.56
CA SER A 92 11.01 -8.10 3.81
C SER A 92 12.42 -8.55 3.42
N SER A 93 13.22 -8.99 4.38
CA SER A 93 14.60 -9.46 4.14
C SER A 93 14.63 -10.90 3.59
N THR A 94 13.66 -11.22 2.74
CA THR A 94 13.71 -12.29 1.74
C THR A 94 14.30 -11.71 0.46
N ASP A 95 15.56 -12.06 0.14
CA ASP A 95 16.28 -11.58 -1.05
C ASP A 95 15.58 -11.93 -2.39
N THR A 96 14.54 -12.75 -2.35
CA THR A 96 13.67 -13.19 -3.44
C THR A 96 12.66 -12.14 -3.92
N GLY A 97 12.43 -11.05 -3.16
CA GLY A 97 11.43 -10.03 -3.53
C GLY A 97 9.97 -10.50 -3.48
N THR A 98 9.72 -11.63 -2.82
CA THR A 98 8.40 -12.21 -2.58
C THR A 98 7.58 -11.37 -1.59
N PRO A 99 6.27 -11.18 -1.82
CA PRO A 99 5.37 -10.56 -0.84
C PRO A 99 5.40 -11.25 0.52
N ASP A 100 5.09 -10.49 1.57
CA ASP A 100 5.11 -10.96 2.95
C ASP A 100 3.85 -11.75 3.34
N ALA A 101 2.69 -11.39 2.78
CA ALA A 101 1.41 -12.11 2.91
C ALA A 101 0.48 -11.80 1.71
N PRO A 102 -0.45 -12.71 1.33
CA PRO A 102 -1.38 -12.49 0.24
C PRO A 102 -2.36 -11.35 0.52
N SER A 103 -2.67 -10.56 -0.51
CA SER A 103 -3.81 -9.65 -0.50
C SER A 103 -5.10 -10.46 -0.49
N ILE A 104 -6.06 -10.11 0.36
CA ILE A 104 -7.37 -10.74 0.35
C ILE A 104 -8.37 -9.79 -0.32
N ALA A 105 -8.91 -10.19 -1.47
CA ALA A 105 -9.92 -9.43 -2.18
C ALA A 105 -11.27 -9.48 -1.45
N VAL A 106 -11.90 -8.32 -1.30
CA VAL A 106 -13.24 -8.16 -0.72
C VAL A 106 -14.06 -7.32 -1.69
N THR A 107 -15.18 -7.87 -2.15
CA THR A 107 -15.86 -7.41 -3.38
C THR A 107 -17.27 -6.92 -3.09
N ASP A 108 -17.66 -5.80 -3.69
CA ASP A 108 -19.04 -5.25 -3.65
C ASP A 108 -19.60 -5.10 -2.23
N VAL A 109 -18.75 -4.66 -1.29
CA VAL A 109 -19.05 -4.67 0.15
C VAL A 109 -20.30 -3.85 0.46
N TYR A 110 -20.39 -2.64 -0.10
CA TYR A 110 -21.56 -1.79 0.12
C TYR A 110 -22.81 -2.36 -0.58
N TYR A 111 -22.69 -2.84 -1.83
CA TYR A 111 -23.83 -3.38 -2.59
C TYR A 111 -24.42 -4.63 -1.92
N HIS A 112 -23.57 -5.57 -1.48
CA HIS A 112 -23.97 -6.71 -0.67
C HIS A 112 -24.53 -6.33 0.71
N ASN A 113 -24.33 -5.10 1.19
CA ASN A 113 -24.91 -4.54 2.42
C ASN A 113 -25.99 -3.47 2.17
N ASN A 114 -26.71 -3.56 1.04
CA ASN A 114 -27.82 -2.66 0.68
C ASN A 114 -27.41 -1.16 0.63
N ASN A 115 -26.21 -0.89 0.12
CA ASN A 115 -25.63 0.45 -0.04
C ASN A 115 -25.41 1.19 1.30
N HIS A 116 -25.26 0.45 2.40
CA HIS A 116 -24.89 0.97 3.72
C HIS A 116 -23.46 0.54 4.09
N ASP A 117 -22.72 1.43 4.76
CA ASP A 117 -21.48 1.05 5.45
C ASP A 117 -21.83 0.04 6.57
N PRO A 118 -21.26 -1.18 6.57
CA PRO A 118 -21.51 -2.18 7.60
C PRO A 118 -20.75 -1.91 8.92
N ASN A 119 -20.12 -0.73 9.06
CA ASN A 119 -19.47 -0.20 10.27
C ASN A 119 -18.33 -1.11 10.77
N TRP A 120 -17.40 -1.45 9.87
CA TRP A 120 -16.26 -2.34 10.16
C TRP A 120 -14.98 -1.57 10.49
N ALA A 121 -14.24 -2.01 11.51
CA ALA A 121 -12.87 -1.53 11.72
C ALA A 121 -11.97 -1.78 10.48
N GLN A 122 -12.27 -2.84 9.72
CA GLN A 122 -11.58 -3.26 8.51
C GLN A 122 -11.57 -2.20 7.40
N ILE A 123 -12.61 -1.36 7.29
CA ILE A 123 -12.76 -0.45 6.15
C ILE A 123 -11.69 0.66 6.12
N ASN A 124 -11.18 1.04 7.30
CA ASN A 124 -10.04 1.94 7.46
C ASN A 124 -8.68 1.31 7.07
N TYR A 125 -8.64 0.01 6.80
CA TYR A 125 -7.46 -0.77 6.44
C TYR A 125 -7.58 -1.47 5.08
N TYR A 126 -8.68 -1.24 4.35
CA TYR A 126 -8.79 -1.67 2.96
C TYR A 126 -8.04 -0.70 2.06
N TRP A 127 -7.29 -1.27 1.13
CA TRP A 127 -6.63 -0.58 0.03
C TRP A 127 -7.53 -0.72 -1.21
N LEU A 128 -7.46 0.20 -2.17
CA LEU A 128 -8.12 0.03 -3.46
C LEU A 128 -7.53 -1.22 -4.16
N GLY A 129 -8.36 -1.99 -4.88
CA GLY A 129 -7.87 -3.13 -5.65
C GLY A 129 -6.89 -2.70 -6.74
N LEU A 130 -5.64 -3.18 -6.66
CA LEU A 130 -4.56 -2.84 -7.59
C LEU A 130 -4.23 -4.02 -8.52
N GLY A 131 -3.50 -3.76 -9.61
CA GLY A 131 -3.04 -4.81 -10.50
C GLY A 131 -4.19 -5.64 -11.09
N TYR A 132 -4.18 -6.95 -10.82
CA TYR A 132 -5.24 -7.87 -11.25
C TYR A 132 -6.48 -7.85 -10.34
N THR A 133 -6.39 -7.35 -9.11
CA THR A 133 -7.49 -7.33 -8.15
C THR A 133 -8.59 -6.34 -8.55
N THR A 134 -8.21 -5.29 -9.30
CA THR A 134 -9.13 -4.27 -9.85
C THR A 134 -10.16 -4.82 -10.86
N PHE A 135 -10.04 -6.10 -11.27
CA PHE A 135 -10.96 -6.78 -12.18
C PHE A 135 -11.71 -7.97 -11.53
N GLU A 136 -11.69 -8.08 -10.20
CA GLU A 136 -12.35 -9.20 -9.51
C GLU A 136 -13.87 -9.01 -9.45
N ALA A 137 -14.33 -7.78 -9.22
CA ALA A 137 -15.73 -7.37 -9.15
C ALA A 137 -15.90 -5.88 -9.55
N ASP A 138 -17.10 -5.34 -9.42
CA ASP A 138 -17.44 -3.97 -9.81
C ASP A 138 -16.90 -2.95 -8.80
N GLU A 139 -16.96 -3.27 -7.50
CA GLU A 139 -16.15 -2.65 -6.45
C GLU A 139 -15.19 -3.70 -5.86
N THR A 140 -13.88 -3.43 -5.82
CA THR A 140 -12.92 -4.33 -5.14
C THR A 140 -11.99 -3.59 -4.18
N SER A 141 -11.99 -4.04 -2.94
CA SER A 141 -11.04 -3.68 -1.87
C SER A 141 -10.03 -4.80 -1.63
N GLU A 142 -8.81 -4.45 -1.21
CA GLU A 142 -7.79 -5.39 -0.75
C GLU A 142 -7.52 -5.23 0.76
N MET A 143 -7.59 -6.33 1.52
CA MET A 143 -6.96 -6.40 2.83
C MET A 143 -5.48 -6.77 2.67
N VAL A 144 -4.60 -5.76 2.68
CA VAL A 144 -3.14 -5.92 2.62
C VAL A 144 -2.60 -5.95 4.05
N VAL A 145 -2.31 -7.14 4.58
CA VAL A 145 -1.90 -7.29 6.00
C VAL A 145 -0.42 -6.97 6.24
N ASN A 146 -0.01 -7.07 7.51
CA ASN A 146 1.36 -6.89 7.99
C ASN A 146 1.91 -5.49 7.63
N PHE A 147 2.65 -5.29 6.53
CA PHE A 147 3.05 -3.93 6.14
C PHE A 147 1.85 -3.02 5.84
N GLY A 148 0.86 -3.48 5.08
CA GLY A 148 -0.29 -2.65 4.68
C GLY A 148 -1.25 -2.27 5.82
N THR A 149 -1.17 -2.97 6.96
CA THR A 149 -1.98 -2.70 8.17
C THR A 149 -1.19 -2.13 9.36
N LEU A 150 0.16 -2.12 9.32
CA LEU A 150 1.01 -1.68 10.44
C LEU A 150 2.06 -0.61 10.10
N ALA A 151 2.39 -0.36 8.82
CA ALA A 151 3.26 0.75 8.45
C ALA A 151 2.45 2.04 8.41
N ASN A 152 2.74 2.98 9.32
CA ASN A 152 2.03 4.27 9.38
C ASN A 152 2.37 5.18 8.18
N TYR A 153 1.60 6.26 8.01
CA TYR A 153 1.95 7.34 7.09
C TYR A 153 2.48 8.58 7.81
N HIS A 154 3.55 9.16 7.27
CA HIS A 154 3.99 10.51 7.56
C HIS A 154 4.40 11.18 6.25
N SER A 155 3.71 12.26 5.88
CA SER A 155 3.80 13.07 4.64
C SER A 155 5.19 13.65 4.25
N TYR A 156 6.25 13.29 4.97
CA TYR A 156 7.64 13.66 4.67
C TYR A 156 8.67 12.56 5.01
N LEU A 157 8.32 11.62 5.89
CA LEU A 157 9.20 10.52 6.28
C LEU A 157 8.92 9.21 5.52
N GLU A 158 7.93 9.20 4.61
CA GLU A 158 7.56 8.08 3.73
C GLU A 158 8.80 7.44 3.08
N ASN A 159 9.14 6.23 3.49
CA ASN A 159 10.44 5.62 3.17
C ASN A 159 10.33 4.25 2.49
N VAL A 160 9.10 3.78 2.23
CA VAL A 160 8.82 2.59 1.43
C VAL A 160 7.78 2.86 0.36
N GLU A 161 7.94 2.19 -0.77
CA GLU A 161 6.95 2.04 -1.84
C GLU A 161 6.49 0.56 -1.87
N HIS A 162 5.33 0.30 -2.46
CA HIS A 162 4.75 -1.05 -2.56
C HIS A 162 4.59 -1.43 -4.04
N TRP A 163 4.81 -2.70 -4.35
CA TRP A 163 4.73 -3.26 -5.70
C TRP A 163 3.80 -4.47 -5.65
N ALA A 164 2.75 -4.50 -6.47
CA ALA A 164 1.79 -5.61 -6.50
C ALA A 164 2.43 -6.90 -7.03
N GLY A 165 2.15 -8.02 -6.36
CA GLY A 165 2.66 -9.35 -6.70
C GLY A 165 1.89 -10.06 -7.81
N ASP A 166 2.34 -11.27 -8.14
CA ASP A 166 1.70 -12.12 -9.15
C ASP A 166 0.26 -12.53 -8.77
N TYR A 167 -0.59 -12.73 -9.77
CA TYR A 167 -1.86 -13.45 -9.65
C TYR A 167 -1.68 -14.90 -10.10
N ARG A 168 -2.14 -15.88 -9.32
CA ARG A 168 -1.68 -17.28 -9.37
C ARG A 168 -2.78 -18.33 -9.48
N ASP A 169 -3.74 -18.10 -10.36
CA ASP A 169 -4.78 -19.07 -10.77
C ASP A 169 -4.26 -20.37 -11.41
N ASP A 170 -2.94 -20.59 -11.46
CA ASP A 170 -2.30 -21.86 -11.80
C ASP A 170 -2.05 -22.76 -10.57
N MET A 171 -2.32 -22.30 -9.35
CA MET A 171 -2.01 -23.04 -8.10
C MET A 171 -2.87 -24.28 -7.87
N LEU A 172 -4.11 -24.30 -8.35
CA LEU A 172 -5.09 -25.41 -8.30
C LEU A 172 -5.88 -25.52 -9.61
N ASN A 173 -6.62 -26.61 -9.77
CA ASN A 173 -7.57 -26.83 -10.86
C ASN A 173 -9.00 -26.90 -10.31
N ARG A 174 -9.83 -25.89 -10.60
CA ARG A 174 -11.26 -25.82 -10.21
C ARG A 174 -12.14 -27.00 -10.65
N LEU A 175 -11.66 -27.85 -11.58
CA LEU A 175 -12.36 -29.07 -12.01
C LEU A 175 -11.92 -30.34 -11.26
N GLU A 176 -10.87 -30.27 -10.43
CA GLU A 176 -10.25 -31.43 -9.75
C GLU A 176 -10.01 -31.20 -8.25
N ASP A 177 -9.81 -29.96 -7.82
CA ASP A 177 -9.41 -29.58 -6.47
C ASP A 177 -10.56 -28.91 -5.67
N PRO A 178 -11.16 -29.56 -4.66
CA PRO A 178 -12.21 -28.94 -3.82
C PRO A 178 -11.75 -27.73 -3.00
N GLY A 179 -10.45 -27.51 -2.82
CA GLY A 179 -9.89 -26.28 -2.25
C GLY A 179 -9.84 -25.07 -3.21
N ALA A 180 -10.28 -25.23 -4.46
CA ALA A 180 -10.36 -24.12 -5.41
C ALA A 180 -11.19 -22.96 -4.85
N GLY A 181 -10.63 -21.75 -4.88
CA GLY A 181 -11.26 -20.56 -4.32
C GLY A 181 -11.34 -20.49 -2.79
N ALA A 182 -10.77 -21.43 -2.04
CA ALA A 182 -10.76 -21.41 -0.57
C ALA A 182 -9.70 -20.46 0.04
N PHE A 183 -8.76 -19.96 -0.76
CA PHE A 183 -7.70 -19.02 -0.38
C PHE A 183 -7.43 -18.02 -1.51
N SER A 184 -6.71 -16.94 -1.22
CA SER A 184 -6.38 -15.92 -2.21
C SER A 184 -5.28 -16.36 -3.18
N TYR A 185 -5.50 -16.10 -4.47
CA TYR A 185 -4.53 -16.29 -5.55
C TYR A 185 -3.67 -15.05 -5.84
N TYR A 186 -3.93 -13.93 -5.16
CA TYR A 186 -3.09 -12.73 -5.22
C TYR A 186 -1.91 -12.91 -4.25
N GLU A 187 -0.67 -12.91 -4.75
CA GLU A 187 0.48 -13.21 -3.88
C GLU A 187 0.74 -12.15 -2.80
N GLY A 188 0.20 -10.92 -2.96
CA GLY A 188 0.31 -9.81 -2.01
C GLY A 188 1.07 -8.61 -2.57
N HIS A 189 1.61 -7.78 -1.67
CA HIS A 189 2.46 -6.65 -2.03
C HIS A 189 3.90 -6.81 -1.52
N SER A 190 4.86 -6.45 -2.36
CA SER A 190 6.28 -6.40 -1.99
C SER A 190 6.70 -4.97 -1.69
N PHE A 191 7.18 -4.73 -0.47
CA PHE A 191 7.59 -3.39 -0.01
C PHE A 191 9.09 -3.17 -0.24
N VAL A 192 9.45 -2.00 -0.80
CA VAL A 192 10.81 -1.62 -1.22
C VAL A 192 11.18 -0.27 -0.61
N ALA A 193 12.42 -0.12 -0.13
CA ALA A 193 12.88 1.15 0.44
C ALA A 193 13.13 2.23 -0.63
N THR A 194 12.46 3.38 -0.54
CA THR A 194 12.67 4.52 -1.46
C THR A 194 13.93 5.33 -1.11
N LYS A 195 14.33 5.30 0.17
CA LYS A 195 15.47 6.03 0.73
C LYS A 195 16.18 5.20 1.81
N VAL A 196 17.38 5.60 2.23
CA VAL A 196 18.12 4.88 3.30
C VAL A 196 17.31 4.91 4.59
N ILE A 197 16.92 3.73 5.08
CA ILE A 197 16.27 3.56 6.39
C ILE A 197 17.35 3.10 7.37
N ASN A 198 17.53 3.84 8.48
CA ASN A 198 18.58 3.53 9.45
C ASN A 198 18.03 2.60 10.53
N ALA A 199 18.90 1.79 11.13
CA ALA A 199 18.58 1.03 12.33
C ALA A 199 18.08 1.97 13.44
N GLY A 200 16.82 1.84 13.83
CA GLY A 200 16.12 2.73 14.76
C GLY A 200 15.07 3.66 14.15
N ASP A 201 15.02 3.82 12.83
CA ASP A 201 13.95 4.55 12.14
C ASP A 201 12.68 3.67 12.02
N GLU A 202 11.51 4.32 12.03
CA GLU A 202 10.21 3.72 11.69
C GLU A 202 10.07 3.60 10.17
N ILE A 203 9.37 2.56 9.72
CA ILE A 203 9.00 2.32 8.34
C ILE A 203 7.64 3.00 8.08
N PHE A 204 7.63 3.92 7.14
CA PHE A 204 6.46 4.70 6.74
C PHE A 204 6.12 4.43 5.29
N ALA A 205 4.92 3.91 5.03
CA ALA A 205 4.35 3.87 3.69
C ALA A 205 3.91 5.28 3.25
N ASP A 206 3.58 5.47 1.97
CA ASP A 206 2.90 6.67 1.47
C ASP A 206 1.43 6.33 1.23
N TYR A 207 0.50 7.13 1.78
CA TYR A 207 -0.94 7.00 1.54
C TYR A 207 -1.48 8.09 0.59
N GLY A 208 -0.64 9.05 0.19
CA GLY A 208 -1.08 10.32 -0.40
C GLY A 208 -1.62 11.30 0.66
N ASP A 209 -1.27 12.58 0.52
CA ASP A 209 -1.66 13.62 1.49
C ASP A 209 -3.19 13.80 1.58
N GLU A 210 -3.91 13.48 0.50
CA GLU A 210 -5.38 13.44 0.42
C GLU A 210 -6.03 12.48 1.43
N TRP A 211 -5.34 11.40 1.82
CA TRP A 211 -5.83 10.42 2.80
C TRP A 211 -6.27 11.08 4.11
N PHE A 212 -5.58 12.15 4.50
CA PHE A 212 -5.88 12.96 5.67
C PHE A 212 -7.06 13.91 5.44
N ASP A 213 -7.12 14.59 4.28
CA ASP A 213 -8.16 15.58 3.99
C ASP A 213 -9.53 14.90 3.76
N LEU A 214 -9.56 13.68 3.22
CA LEU A 214 -10.75 12.83 3.15
C LEU A 214 -11.27 12.35 4.52
N ARG A 215 -10.45 12.40 5.58
CA ARG A 215 -10.81 11.99 6.95
C ARG A 215 -11.15 13.17 7.88
N GLY A 216 -11.35 14.36 7.30
CA GLY A 216 -12.06 15.47 7.92
C GLY A 216 -11.37 16.14 9.11
N GLU A 217 -12.20 16.72 10.00
CA GLU A 217 -11.77 17.68 11.02
C GLU A 217 -10.67 17.18 11.99
N GLY A 218 -10.55 15.86 12.20
CA GLY A 218 -9.51 15.28 13.05
C GLY A 218 -8.08 15.39 12.49
N PHE A 219 -7.94 15.47 11.16
CA PHE A 219 -6.65 15.46 10.46
C PHE A 219 -6.33 16.79 9.74
N LYS A 220 -7.19 17.80 9.87
CA LYS A 220 -7.03 19.11 9.20
C LYS A 220 -5.77 19.87 9.60
N ASP A 221 -5.34 19.72 10.85
CA ASP A 221 -4.19 20.44 11.46
C ASP A 221 -2.88 19.64 11.35
N VAL A 222 -2.92 18.41 10.83
CA VAL A 222 -1.72 17.62 10.51
C VAL A 222 -1.00 18.27 9.32
N PRO A 223 0.32 18.49 9.38
CA PRO A 223 1.06 19.06 8.25
C PRO A 223 1.12 18.13 7.03
N ARG A 224 0.89 18.68 5.84
CA ARG A 224 1.10 18.02 4.54
C ARG A 224 2.56 18.17 4.13
N ARG A 225 3.01 17.41 3.11
CA ARG A 225 4.38 17.43 2.56
C ARG A 225 4.88 18.85 2.31
N ASP A 226 4.00 19.64 1.69
CA ASP A 226 4.31 20.99 1.26
C ASP A 226 4.48 21.98 2.43
N ASP A 227 3.90 21.68 3.60
CA ASP A 227 4.03 22.50 4.80
C ASP A 227 5.43 22.39 5.42
N PHE A 228 6.07 21.21 5.32
CA PHE A 228 7.49 21.05 5.64
C PHE A 228 8.38 21.86 4.69
N ILE A 229 8.04 21.88 3.39
CA ILE A 229 8.75 22.64 2.35
C ILE A 229 8.62 24.15 2.61
N LYS A 230 7.42 24.65 2.90
CA LYS A 230 7.15 26.05 3.29
C LYS A 230 7.90 26.43 4.58
N ALA A 231 7.77 25.62 5.65
CA ALA A 231 8.43 25.88 6.94
C ALA A 231 9.96 25.92 6.82
N ALA A 232 10.55 25.03 6.02
CA ALA A 232 11.98 25.03 5.74
C ALA A 232 12.42 26.25 4.92
N LYS A 233 11.67 26.64 3.87
CA LYS A 233 11.91 27.87 3.10
C LYS A 233 11.88 29.12 4.00
N ILE A 234 10.95 29.19 4.94
CA ILE A 234 10.86 30.28 5.95
C ILE A 234 12.10 30.29 6.86
N LEU A 235 12.47 29.15 7.43
CA LEU A 235 13.62 29.05 8.33
C LEU A 235 14.95 29.32 7.64
N ASP A 236 15.09 28.96 6.36
CA ASP A 236 16.30 29.23 5.58
C ASP A 236 16.46 30.73 5.29
N ARG A 237 15.41 31.41 4.81
CA ARG A 237 15.41 32.88 4.67
C ARG A 237 15.65 33.59 6.01
N PHE A 238 15.09 33.07 7.11
CA PHE A 238 15.32 33.63 8.45
C PHE A 238 16.77 33.43 8.92
N ARG A 239 17.36 32.25 8.67
CA ARG A 239 18.75 31.89 9.01
C ARG A 239 19.76 32.86 8.39
N GLU A 240 19.58 33.24 7.13
CA GLU A 240 20.45 34.22 6.44
C GLU A 240 20.44 35.58 7.14
N GLY A 241 19.26 36.08 7.54
CA GLY A 241 19.13 37.31 8.32
C GLY A 241 19.67 37.19 9.76
N TYR A 242 19.44 36.05 10.41
CA TYR A 242 19.84 35.79 11.79
C TYR A 242 21.36 35.81 11.98
N TYR A 243 22.11 35.08 11.15
CA TYR A 243 23.58 35.08 11.22
C TYR A 243 24.19 36.44 10.87
N ALA A 244 23.53 37.25 10.03
CA ALA A 244 23.94 38.63 9.74
C ALA A 244 23.75 39.61 10.91
N GLN A 245 22.95 39.27 11.94
CA GLN A 245 22.58 40.15 13.06
C GLN A 245 23.12 39.71 14.43
N LEU A 246 24.02 38.72 14.50
CA LEU A 246 24.59 38.14 15.73
C LEU A 246 25.43 39.08 16.64
N GLN A 247 25.36 40.40 16.46
CA GLN A 247 25.91 41.40 17.39
C GLN A 247 24.88 42.00 18.35
N ILE A 248 23.57 41.76 18.16
CA ILE A 248 22.52 42.34 19.01
C ILE A 248 22.25 41.42 20.23
N GLN A 249 22.73 41.84 21.40
CA GLN A 249 22.35 41.21 22.68
C GLN A 249 20.91 41.57 23.05
N GLY A 250 19.98 40.62 22.96
CA GLY A 250 18.56 40.84 23.27
C GLY A 250 17.86 39.63 23.90
N GLN A 251 16.79 39.90 24.66
CA GLN A 251 15.93 38.90 25.31
C GLN A 251 14.67 38.55 24.50
N VAL A 252 14.56 39.02 23.26
CA VAL A 252 13.36 38.85 22.42
C VAL A 252 13.29 37.42 21.89
N ASP A 253 12.13 36.77 22.05
CA ASP A 253 11.87 35.46 21.44
C ASP A 253 11.36 35.61 20.01
N ILE A 254 12.29 35.87 19.08
CA ILE A 254 11.98 36.07 17.67
C ILE A 254 11.40 34.79 17.03
N ALA A 255 11.71 33.60 17.57
CA ALA A 255 11.14 32.34 17.10
C ALA A 255 9.65 32.22 17.48
N GLY A 256 9.30 32.56 18.72
CA GLY A 256 7.90 32.69 19.15
C GLY A 256 7.14 33.70 18.29
N MET A 257 7.69 34.91 18.11
CA MET A 257 7.07 35.94 17.25
C MET A 257 6.89 35.46 15.80
N LEU A 258 7.87 34.78 15.21
CA LEU A 258 7.79 34.23 13.85
C LEU A 258 6.67 33.18 13.75
N LYS A 259 6.55 32.29 14.75
CA LYS A 259 5.49 31.30 14.81
C LYS A 259 4.11 31.93 14.96
N ASP A 260 3.94 32.87 15.88
CA ASP A 260 2.68 33.60 16.10
C ASP A 260 2.25 34.32 14.82
N ILE A 261 3.17 34.99 14.13
CA ILE A 261 2.94 35.65 12.83
C ILE A 261 2.45 34.66 11.78
N ILE A 262 3.12 33.51 11.62
CA ILE A 262 2.76 32.54 10.59
C ILE A 262 1.41 31.85 10.92
N SER A 263 1.06 31.65 12.20
CA SER A 263 -0.25 31.08 12.57
C SER A 263 -1.48 31.93 12.17
N ILE A 264 -1.28 33.21 11.84
CA ILE A 264 -2.35 34.08 11.30
C ILE A 264 -2.67 33.71 9.84
N VAL A 265 -1.75 33.06 9.13
CA VAL A 265 -1.82 32.77 7.69
C VAL A 265 -1.88 31.27 7.39
N ASP A 266 -1.10 30.46 8.12
CA ASP A 266 -0.98 29.01 7.91
C ASP A 266 -0.65 28.30 9.23
N ASN A 267 -1.65 27.65 9.83
CA ASN A 267 -1.49 26.91 11.09
C ASN A 267 -0.64 25.65 10.95
N ARG A 268 -0.69 24.95 9.80
CA ARG A 268 0.08 23.71 9.57
C ARG A 268 1.57 24.03 9.55
N VAL A 269 1.97 25.05 8.78
CA VAL A 269 3.34 25.57 8.72
C VAL A 269 3.77 26.14 10.07
N ALA A 270 2.92 26.91 10.75
CA ALA A 270 3.22 27.42 12.09
C ALA A 270 3.43 26.31 13.11
N SER A 271 2.74 25.17 13.00
CA SER A 271 2.88 24.04 13.94
C SER A 271 4.32 23.51 14.00
N LEU A 272 4.97 23.40 12.83
CA LEU A 272 6.32 22.88 12.62
C LEU A 272 7.43 23.79 13.17
N LEU A 273 7.22 25.12 13.13
CA LEU A 273 8.24 26.09 13.50
C LEU A 273 8.69 25.95 14.97
N PRO A 274 9.98 26.20 15.28
CA PRO A 274 10.50 26.22 16.65
C PRO A 274 9.66 27.09 17.58
N LYS A 275 9.24 26.53 18.73
CA LYS A 275 8.27 27.18 19.63
C LYS A 275 8.88 28.33 20.45
N ASN A 276 10.19 28.47 20.42
CA ASN A 276 10.97 29.43 21.20
C ASN A 276 12.41 29.49 20.68
N ARG A 277 13.13 30.55 21.08
CA ARG A 277 14.54 30.79 20.73
C ARG A 277 15.45 29.59 20.99
N ILE A 278 15.27 28.84 22.08
CA ILE A 278 16.15 27.72 22.45
C ILE A 278 16.00 26.54 21.46
N GLU A 279 14.78 26.28 20.98
CA GLU A 279 14.54 25.31 19.90
C GLU A 279 15.16 25.76 18.57
N LEU A 280 15.06 27.06 18.23
CA LEU A 280 15.64 27.63 17.02
C LEU A 280 17.17 27.57 17.03
N GLU A 281 17.79 28.00 18.14
CA GLU A 281 19.25 27.94 18.33
C GLU A 281 19.75 26.50 18.20
N ARG A 282 19.08 25.52 18.83
CA ARG A 282 19.44 24.09 18.70
C ARG A 282 19.35 23.58 17.26
N LEU A 283 18.35 24.00 16.49
CA LEU A 283 18.16 23.60 15.10
C LEU A 283 19.29 24.13 14.21
N PHE A 284 19.65 25.41 14.36
CA PHE A 284 20.76 26.02 13.63
C PHE A 284 22.13 25.50 14.09
N ASP A 285 22.30 25.19 15.38
CA ASP A 285 23.49 24.52 15.92
C ASP A 285 23.69 23.11 15.32
N ALA A 286 22.61 22.34 15.16
CA ALA A 286 22.65 21.01 14.56
C ALA A 286 22.99 21.09 13.07
N TYR A 287 22.41 22.05 12.35
CA TYR A 287 22.76 22.35 10.96
C TYR A 287 24.25 22.71 10.80
N LEU A 288 24.76 23.64 11.60
CA LEU A 288 26.15 24.08 11.55
C LEU A 288 27.13 22.94 11.84
N LYS A 289 26.80 22.05 12.78
CA LYS A 289 27.57 20.82 13.06
C LYS A 289 27.58 19.87 11.86
N MET A 290 26.47 19.74 11.12
CA MET A 290 26.42 18.96 9.89
C MET A 290 27.30 19.58 8.79
N GLU A 291 27.24 20.89 8.56
CA GLU A 291 28.10 21.56 7.57
C GLU A 291 29.59 21.34 7.88
N ILE A 292 29.99 21.56 9.14
CA ILE A 292 31.36 21.33 9.61
C ILE A 292 31.79 19.88 9.38
N ALA A 293 30.93 18.89 9.68
CA ALA A 293 31.22 17.48 9.44
C ALA A 293 31.47 17.18 7.95
N VAL A 294 30.63 17.70 7.05
CA VAL A 294 30.80 17.52 5.59
C VAL A 294 32.08 18.20 5.08
N VAL A 295 32.47 19.35 5.65
CA VAL A 295 33.74 20.02 5.32
C VAL A 295 34.95 19.23 5.83
N LEU A 296 34.89 18.65 7.03
CA LEU A 296 35.96 17.81 7.59
C LEU A 296 36.13 16.51 6.81
N GLU A 297 35.05 15.84 6.43
CA GLU A 297 35.07 14.64 5.58
C GLU A 297 35.72 14.93 4.21
N LYS A 298 35.36 16.06 3.57
CA LYS A 298 36.01 16.57 2.35
C LYS A 298 37.50 16.82 2.52
N GLN A 299 37.95 17.25 3.71
CA GLN A 299 39.37 17.48 3.98
C GLN A 299 40.16 16.19 4.23
N GLN A 300 39.53 15.14 4.76
CA GLN A 300 40.14 13.84 5.02
C GLN A 300 40.20 12.96 3.75
N ASN A 301 39.14 12.93 2.93
CA ASN A 301 39.03 12.03 1.77
C ASN A 301 39.67 12.54 0.46
N LYS A 302 40.68 13.43 0.53
CA LYS A 302 41.28 14.15 -0.62
C LYS A 302 41.78 13.29 -1.79
N ASN A 303 42.08 12.01 -1.57
CA ASN A 303 42.63 11.09 -2.58
C ASN A 303 41.59 10.15 -3.23
N LYS A 304 40.28 10.35 -3.01
CA LYS A 304 39.22 9.61 -3.74
C LYS A 304 38.25 10.57 -4.42
N THR A 305 38.20 10.52 -5.75
CA THR A 305 37.21 11.21 -6.58
C THR A 305 35.84 10.53 -6.46
N THR A 306 35.13 10.81 -5.36
CA THR A 306 33.82 10.23 -5.04
C THR A 306 32.70 11.20 -5.45
N PRO A 307 31.78 10.86 -6.38
CA PRO A 307 30.82 11.81 -6.94
C PRO A 307 29.79 12.41 -5.95
N HIS A 308 29.56 11.77 -4.80
CA HIS A 308 28.42 12.06 -3.93
C HIS A 308 28.57 13.29 -3.00
N LEU A 309 29.71 13.99 -3.02
CA LEU A 309 30.01 15.10 -2.10
C LEU A 309 29.46 16.46 -2.58
N GLN A 310 28.26 16.46 -3.17
CA GLN A 310 27.48 17.68 -3.43
C GLN A 310 27.19 18.46 -2.12
N ALA A 311 26.93 19.76 -2.22
CA ALA A 311 26.46 20.53 -1.07
C ALA A 311 25.03 20.08 -0.72
N ARG A 312 24.80 19.66 0.52
CA ARG A 312 23.44 19.33 0.98
C ARG A 312 22.60 20.61 0.98
N ASN A 313 21.54 20.62 0.18
CA ASN A 313 20.57 21.72 0.15
C ASN A 313 20.03 21.98 1.56
N THR A 314 20.20 23.20 2.08
CA THR A 314 19.76 23.59 3.43
C THR A 314 18.29 23.30 3.64
N SER A 315 17.45 23.66 2.66
CA SER A 315 16.00 23.45 2.72
C SER A 315 15.69 21.96 2.87
N ALA A 316 16.33 21.08 2.09
CA ALA A 316 16.11 19.63 2.19
C ALA A 316 16.55 19.04 3.54
N TRP A 317 17.60 19.58 4.18
CA TRP A 317 17.96 19.19 5.55
C TRP A 317 16.95 19.71 6.57
N LEU A 318 16.55 20.99 6.47
CA LEU A 318 15.58 21.63 7.36
C LEU A 318 14.22 20.92 7.30
N GLN A 319 13.74 20.56 6.10
CA GLN A 319 12.51 19.78 5.91
C GLN A 319 12.58 18.45 6.69
N LYS A 320 13.66 17.68 6.51
CA LYS A 320 13.82 16.38 7.20
C LYS A 320 13.95 16.52 8.71
N GLU A 321 14.67 17.52 9.20
CA GLU A 321 14.81 17.75 10.64
C GLU A 321 13.49 18.26 11.25
N LEU A 322 12.72 19.11 10.56
CA LEU A 322 11.37 19.49 10.98
C LEU A 322 10.43 18.27 11.06
N ALA A 323 10.50 17.35 10.09
CA ALA A 323 9.73 16.11 10.11
C ALA A 323 10.18 15.14 11.22
N TYR A 324 11.46 15.07 11.56
CA TYR A 324 11.87 14.33 12.75
C TYR A 324 11.38 14.98 14.06
N ARG A 325 11.18 16.31 14.11
CA ARG A 325 10.63 17.01 15.29
C ARG A 325 9.14 16.78 15.51
N THR A 326 8.40 16.25 14.52
CA THR A 326 7.03 15.73 14.71
C THR A 326 7.00 14.27 15.21
N THR A 327 8.17 13.65 15.48
CA THR A 327 8.27 12.25 15.92
C THR A 327 9.03 12.03 17.24
N ASN A 328 8.58 11.05 18.02
CA ASN A 328 9.26 10.46 19.16
C ASN A 328 10.27 9.40 18.68
N ARG A 329 11.43 9.84 18.15
CA ARG A 329 12.45 8.93 17.62
C ARG A 329 12.89 7.88 18.65
N ARG A 330 12.84 6.61 18.24
CA ARG A 330 13.30 5.46 19.04
C ARG A 330 14.77 5.14 18.71
N ASN A 331 15.38 4.24 19.48
CA ASN A 331 16.68 3.67 19.16
C ASN A 331 16.60 2.13 19.18
N VAL A 332 17.59 1.47 18.58
CA VAL A 332 17.62 0.00 18.42
C VAL A 332 17.41 -0.74 19.75
N THR A 333 18.05 -0.29 20.83
CA THR A 333 17.90 -0.89 22.16
C THR A 333 16.47 -0.78 22.68
N TRP A 334 15.85 0.40 22.60
CA TRP A 334 14.46 0.58 23.01
C TRP A 334 13.50 -0.29 22.18
N ILE A 335 13.72 -0.40 20.87
CA ILE A 335 12.91 -1.26 19.97
C ILE A 335 13.06 -2.74 20.36
N GLN A 336 14.27 -3.18 20.72
CA GLN A 336 14.55 -4.54 21.17
C GLN A 336 13.96 -4.85 22.56
N GLU A 337 13.81 -3.84 23.43
CA GLU A 337 13.27 -3.96 24.79
C GLU A 337 11.75 -3.82 24.87
N ASN A 338 11.11 -3.12 23.91
CA ASN A 338 9.69 -2.72 23.97
C ASN A 338 8.88 -3.16 22.74
N GLY A 339 9.53 -3.60 21.67
CA GLY A 339 8.89 -4.04 20.43
C GLY A 339 8.70 -5.56 20.36
N LEU A 340 7.74 -5.97 19.52
CA LEU A 340 7.37 -7.36 19.28
C LEU A 340 7.86 -7.78 17.90
N CYS A 341 8.43 -8.98 17.79
CA CYS A 341 8.98 -9.45 16.52
C CYS A 341 7.89 -9.78 15.50
N ILE A 342 8.04 -9.32 14.24
CA ILE A 342 7.12 -9.63 13.13
C ILE A 342 7.78 -10.36 11.95
N ASP A 343 9.12 -10.45 11.89
CA ASP A 343 9.86 -11.16 10.83
C ASP A 343 10.29 -12.61 11.19
N ASN A 344 9.60 -13.22 12.15
CA ASN A 344 9.73 -14.64 12.49
C ASN A 344 9.21 -15.57 11.38
N LEU A 345 8.22 -15.10 10.60
CA LEU A 345 7.51 -15.88 9.59
C LEU A 345 7.87 -15.46 8.16
N GLU A 346 7.75 -16.41 7.24
CA GLU A 346 7.98 -16.25 5.80
C GLU A 346 6.85 -16.92 5.01
N SER A 347 6.31 -16.24 3.99
CA SER A 347 5.22 -16.75 3.14
C SER A 347 5.75 -17.63 2.02
N ARG A 348 5.39 -18.93 2.02
CA ARG A 348 5.73 -19.90 0.96
C ARG A 348 4.50 -20.73 0.60
N ARG A 349 4.56 -21.58 -0.43
CA ARG A 349 3.51 -22.59 -0.67
C ARG A 349 3.45 -23.54 0.53
N SER A 350 2.26 -23.84 1.04
CA SER A 350 2.08 -24.78 2.15
C SER A 350 2.57 -26.19 1.78
N THR A 351 3.00 -26.97 2.78
CA THR A 351 3.23 -28.41 2.62
C THR A 351 1.94 -29.22 2.55
N LEU A 352 0.81 -28.67 3.00
CA LEU A 352 -0.51 -29.28 2.89
C LEU A 352 -1.04 -29.20 1.44
N HIS A 353 -1.78 -30.22 1.03
CA HIS A 353 -2.46 -30.20 -0.26
C HIS A 353 -3.61 -29.17 -0.23
N GLN A 354 -3.81 -28.43 -1.32
CA GLN A 354 -4.90 -27.44 -1.46
C GLN A 354 -4.98 -26.32 -0.40
N ALA A 355 -3.95 -26.12 0.44
CA ALA A 355 -3.92 -25.05 1.46
C ALA A 355 -3.18 -23.77 1.03
N GLY A 356 -3.05 -23.52 -0.28
CA GLY A 356 -2.47 -22.29 -0.82
C GLY A 356 -1.05 -21.95 -0.30
N ARG A 357 -0.94 -20.81 0.39
CA ARG A 357 0.28 -20.34 1.06
C ARG A 357 0.24 -20.68 2.55
N GLY A 358 1.42 -20.95 3.13
CA GLY A 358 1.63 -21.30 4.53
C GLY A 358 2.71 -20.44 5.18
N ALA A 359 2.67 -20.36 6.51
CA ALA A 359 3.62 -19.64 7.33
C ALA A 359 4.82 -20.52 7.71
N PHE A 360 6.02 -20.17 7.28
CA PHE A 360 7.24 -20.90 7.63
C PHE A 360 8.09 -20.11 8.62
N MET A 361 8.60 -20.77 9.66
CA MET A 361 9.62 -20.19 10.53
C MET A 361 10.85 -19.83 9.68
N ARG A 362 11.17 -18.54 9.59
CA ARG A 362 12.09 -18.01 8.58
C ARG A 362 13.50 -18.57 8.73
N ARG A 363 14.23 -18.73 7.61
CA ARG A 363 15.60 -19.29 7.62
C ARG A 363 16.51 -18.54 8.59
N GLY A 364 17.13 -19.27 9.52
CA GLY A 364 17.97 -18.73 10.59
C GLY A 364 17.23 -18.30 11.86
N ARG A 365 15.89 -18.29 11.85
CA ARG A 365 15.05 -18.06 13.03
C ARG A 365 14.65 -19.38 13.67
N TYR A 366 14.52 -19.38 14.99
CA TYR A 366 13.88 -20.45 15.74
C TYR A 366 12.98 -19.84 16.80
N SER A 367 11.97 -20.60 17.24
CA SER A 367 11.14 -20.23 18.38
C SER A 367 11.12 -21.36 19.41
N SER A 368 11.38 -21.02 20.67
CA SER A 368 11.31 -21.95 21.80
C SER A 368 9.88 -22.12 22.29
N LYS A 369 9.56 -23.26 22.91
CA LYS A 369 8.24 -23.49 23.53
C LYS A 369 7.83 -22.33 24.46
N GLY A 370 6.67 -21.73 24.17
CA GLY A 370 6.04 -20.67 24.95
C GLY A 370 6.36 -19.24 24.48
N GLU A 371 7.24 -19.06 23.50
CA GLU A 371 7.51 -17.77 22.87
C GLU A 371 6.38 -17.36 21.90
N VAL A 372 6.21 -16.04 21.71
CA VAL A 372 5.33 -15.46 20.70
C VAL A 372 6.00 -15.55 19.33
N ILE A 373 5.37 -16.27 18.41
CA ILE A 373 5.79 -16.41 17.02
C ILE A 373 5.40 -15.17 16.22
N VAL A 374 4.18 -14.67 16.38
CA VAL A 374 3.71 -13.45 15.73
C VAL A 374 2.62 -12.77 16.57
N PRO A 375 2.69 -11.45 16.81
CA PRO A 375 1.58 -10.68 17.38
C PRO A 375 0.49 -10.51 16.32
N ALA A 376 -0.78 -10.51 16.74
CA ALA A 376 -1.92 -10.39 15.85
C ALA A 376 -2.91 -9.35 16.39
N PRO A 377 -2.63 -8.04 16.26
CA PRO A 377 -3.67 -7.03 16.42
C PRO A 377 -4.83 -7.36 15.48
N THR A 378 -6.06 -7.40 16.00
CA THR A 378 -7.23 -7.75 15.19
C THR A 378 -8.05 -6.54 14.82
N LEU A 379 -8.71 -6.62 13.68
CA LEU A 379 -9.77 -5.71 13.25
C LEU A 379 -11.11 -6.36 13.61
N GLN A 380 -11.97 -5.61 14.31
CA GLN A 380 -13.25 -6.10 14.83
C GLN A 380 -14.36 -5.90 13.80
N LEU A 381 -15.00 -7.01 13.40
CA LEU A 381 -16.23 -7.00 12.61
C LEU A 381 -17.35 -7.55 13.48
N MET A 382 -18.39 -6.74 13.71
CA MET A 382 -19.37 -7.02 14.76
C MET A 382 -20.58 -7.84 14.30
N ASP A 383 -20.83 -7.92 12.98
CA ASP A 383 -21.83 -8.81 12.38
C ASP A 383 -21.32 -9.57 11.15
N LYS A 384 -21.06 -10.87 11.35
CA LYS A 384 -20.62 -11.82 10.33
C LYS A 384 -21.63 -12.02 9.18
N ALA A 385 -22.90 -11.61 9.32
CA ALA A 385 -23.86 -11.65 8.23
C ALA A 385 -23.54 -10.59 7.14
N ALA A 386 -22.83 -9.52 7.48
CA ALA A 386 -22.39 -8.51 6.52
C ALA A 386 -21.29 -9.02 5.54
N MET A 387 -20.71 -10.20 5.82
CA MET A 387 -19.79 -10.92 4.93
C MET A 387 -20.49 -11.92 3.99
N ASN A 388 -21.82 -11.99 4.00
CA ASN A 388 -22.61 -12.73 3.02
C ASN A 388 -22.58 -12.03 1.65
N MET A 389 -22.68 -12.81 0.58
CA MET A 389 -22.81 -12.33 -0.80
C MET A 389 -24.18 -12.75 -1.35
N TYR A 390 -24.77 -11.88 -2.16
CA TYR A 390 -26.13 -11.99 -2.71
C TYR A 390 -26.07 -11.77 -4.22
N GLU A 391 -27.06 -12.27 -4.97
CA GLU A 391 -27.20 -11.93 -6.38
C GLU A 391 -27.50 -10.43 -6.52
N LEU A 392 -26.67 -9.70 -7.27
CA LEU A 392 -26.80 -8.25 -7.48
C LEU A 392 -27.34 -7.95 -8.88
N ARG A 393 -28.18 -6.91 -8.99
CA ARG A 393 -28.66 -6.37 -10.27
C ARG A 393 -28.37 -4.87 -10.36
N ARG A 394 -27.86 -4.47 -11.52
CA ARG A 394 -27.68 -3.07 -11.91
C ARG A 394 -29.03 -2.44 -12.21
N VAL A 395 -29.38 -1.41 -11.46
CA VAL A 395 -30.54 -0.55 -11.70
C VAL A 395 -30.05 0.71 -12.40
N ARG A 396 -30.88 1.28 -13.29
CA ARG A 396 -30.71 2.68 -13.69
C ARG A 396 -31.72 3.50 -12.91
N ASP A 397 -31.25 4.53 -12.22
CA ASP A 397 -32.16 5.60 -11.83
C ASP A 397 -32.77 6.20 -13.11
N HIS A 398 -34.07 6.40 -13.09
CA HIS A 398 -34.87 6.92 -14.20
C HIS A 398 -35.33 8.37 -13.97
N GLU A 399 -35.00 9.00 -12.83
CA GLU A 399 -35.41 10.38 -12.50
C GLU A 399 -34.33 11.45 -12.78
N VAL A 400 -33.11 11.07 -13.18
CA VAL A 400 -32.01 12.01 -13.49
C VAL A 400 -31.97 12.36 -15.00
N GLU A 401 -32.68 13.42 -15.40
CA GLU A 401 -32.65 13.96 -16.79
C GLU A 401 -31.34 14.72 -17.16
N THR A 402 -30.31 14.72 -16.30
CA THR A 402 -29.06 15.47 -16.52
C THR A 402 -27.88 14.55 -16.89
N ASP A 403 -27.43 14.66 -18.15
CA ASP A 403 -26.45 13.81 -18.88
C ASP A 403 -24.98 13.85 -18.35
N ALA A 404 -24.79 14.02 -17.03
CA ALA A 404 -23.49 14.26 -16.37
C ALA A 404 -23.16 13.29 -15.21
N ASP A 405 -24.16 12.80 -14.48
CA ASP A 405 -23.99 11.85 -13.36
C ASP A 405 -24.96 10.66 -13.52
N GLU A 406 -24.64 9.70 -14.39
CA GLU A 406 -25.32 8.39 -14.43
C GLU A 406 -24.94 7.56 -13.17
N THR A 407 -25.49 7.90 -12.00
CA THR A 407 -25.25 7.14 -10.76
C THR A 407 -25.81 5.72 -10.90
N VAL A 408 -24.91 4.73 -10.90
CA VAL A 408 -25.25 3.31 -11.02
C VAL A 408 -25.65 2.77 -9.65
N GLU A 409 -26.94 2.55 -9.44
CA GLU A 409 -27.40 1.82 -8.26
C GLU A 409 -27.34 0.31 -8.46
N TRP A 410 -26.87 -0.40 -7.44
CA TRP A 410 -26.96 -1.85 -7.34
C TRP A 410 -27.98 -2.23 -6.27
N GLU A 411 -28.85 -3.17 -6.60
CA GLU A 411 -29.81 -3.79 -5.66
C GLU A 411 -29.53 -5.28 -5.52
N ARG A 412 -29.91 -5.87 -4.38
CA ARG A 412 -30.01 -7.33 -4.27
C ARG A 412 -31.24 -7.83 -5.04
N VAL A 413 -31.06 -8.84 -5.89
CA VAL A 413 -32.17 -9.56 -6.55
C VAL A 413 -32.99 -10.35 -5.54
N SER A 414 -32.35 -10.87 -4.50
CA SER A 414 -32.98 -11.56 -3.37
C SER A 414 -32.10 -11.52 -2.11
N ASP A 415 -32.68 -11.87 -0.96
CA ASP A 415 -31.93 -12.14 0.28
C ASP A 415 -31.38 -13.57 0.37
N ASP A 416 -31.45 -14.37 -0.70
CA ASP A 416 -30.84 -15.70 -0.75
C ASP A 416 -29.30 -15.57 -0.85
N ILE A 417 -28.60 -16.16 0.12
CA ILE A 417 -27.14 -16.07 0.24
C ILE A 417 -26.49 -16.99 -0.79
N ILE A 418 -25.91 -16.43 -1.85
CA ILE A 418 -25.22 -17.19 -2.90
C ILE A 418 -23.77 -17.54 -2.53
N GLY A 419 -23.17 -16.81 -1.58
CA GLY A 419 -21.78 -16.99 -1.19
C GLY A 419 -21.38 -16.18 0.05
N LYS A 420 -20.07 -16.11 0.31
CA LYS A 420 -19.47 -15.25 1.34
C LYS A 420 -18.12 -14.72 0.88
N GLN A 421 -17.76 -13.55 1.38
CA GLN A 421 -16.45 -12.94 1.16
C GLN A 421 -15.31 -13.90 1.52
N LEU A 422 -14.26 -13.94 0.71
CA LEU A 422 -13.09 -14.79 0.95
C LEU A 422 -12.41 -14.48 2.29
N LEU A 423 -12.44 -13.21 2.73
CA LEU A 423 -11.93 -12.73 4.01
C LEU A 423 -12.42 -13.54 5.23
N VAL A 424 -13.62 -14.15 5.16
CA VAL A 424 -14.13 -15.03 6.24
C VAL A 424 -13.14 -16.13 6.60
N ASN A 425 -12.39 -16.68 5.64
CA ASN A 425 -11.44 -17.78 5.88
C ASN A 425 -10.17 -17.36 6.64
N TYR A 426 -9.91 -16.06 6.73
CA TYR A 426 -8.74 -15.47 7.38
C TYR A 426 -9.06 -14.82 8.74
N CYS A 427 -10.34 -14.75 9.11
CA CYS A 427 -10.79 -14.19 10.38
C CYS A 427 -11.10 -15.28 11.41
N VAL A 428 -10.90 -14.97 12.69
CA VAL A 428 -11.15 -15.85 13.83
C VAL A 428 -12.48 -15.46 14.50
N GLY A 429 -13.31 -16.42 14.92
CA GLY A 429 -14.65 -16.15 15.44
C GLY A 429 -15.22 -17.28 16.30
N HIS A 430 -16.49 -17.16 16.68
CA HIS A 430 -17.20 -18.22 17.42
C HIS A 430 -18.60 -18.45 16.80
N HIS A 431 -19.05 -19.71 16.79
CA HIS A 431 -20.30 -20.07 16.13
C HIS A 431 -21.52 -19.40 16.79
N GLU A 432 -21.57 -19.36 18.13
CA GLU A 432 -22.60 -18.70 18.95
C GLU A 432 -22.50 -17.15 18.96
N SER A 433 -21.64 -16.53 18.16
CA SER A 433 -21.42 -15.07 18.19
C SER A 433 -21.50 -14.44 16.80
N PRO A 434 -22.02 -13.21 16.64
CA PRO A 434 -21.95 -12.49 15.37
C PRO A 434 -20.55 -11.94 15.07
N MET A 435 -19.65 -11.84 16.05
CA MET A 435 -18.35 -11.16 15.90
C MET A 435 -17.29 -12.02 15.19
N LEU A 436 -16.53 -11.40 14.27
CA LEU A 436 -15.26 -11.90 13.72
C LEU A 436 -14.11 -10.95 14.07
N LEU A 437 -12.91 -11.53 14.20
CA LEU A 437 -11.66 -10.83 14.51
C LEU A 437 -10.64 -11.17 13.40
N CYS A 438 -10.32 -10.21 12.54
CA CYS A 438 -9.44 -10.44 11.39
C CYS A 438 -8.01 -9.96 11.72
N PRO A 439 -6.97 -10.83 11.74
CA PRO A 439 -5.61 -10.44 12.08
C PRO A 439 -4.95 -9.51 11.05
N GLY A 440 -4.34 -8.42 11.51
CA GLY A 440 -3.56 -7.50 10.67
C GLY A 440 -2.09 -7.89 10.48
N THR A 441 -1.73 -9.18 10.49
CA THR A 441 -0.34 -9.66 10.36
C THR A 441 -0.24 -10.99 9.59
N SER A 442 0.99 -11.45 9.36
CA SER A 442 1.34 -12.77 8.81
C SER A 442 0.77 -13.97 9.60
N ALA A 443 0.06 -13.74 10.72
CA ALA A 443 -0.79 -14.75 11.35
C ALA A 443 -1.86 -15.34 10.40
N ILE A 444 -2.30 -14.61 9.36
CA ILE A 444 -3.27 -15.14 8.37
C ILE A 444 -2.71 -16.27 7.49
N LEU A 445 -1.40 -16.51 7.50
CA LEU A 445 -0.72 -17.57 6.72
C LEU A 445 -0.70 -18.92 7.46
N ILE A 446 -1.12 -18.98 8.72
CA ILE A 446 -0.86 -20.11 9.60
C ILE A 446 -1.97 -21.14 9.45
N ASN A 447 -1.77 -22.10 8.54
CA ASN A 447 -2.75 -23.12 8.17
C ASN A 447 -3.18 -24.04 9.32
N HIS A 448 -4.29 -24.74 9.08
CA HIS A 448 -4.83 -25.74 9.99
C HIS A 448 -3.91 -26.97 10.14
N CYS A 449 -3.78 -27.46 11.38
CA CYS A 449 -3.38 -28.83 11.67
C CYS A 449 -4.05 -29.28 12.98
N SER A 450 -4.43 -30.56 13.08
CA SER A 450 -4.97 -31.18 14.29
C SER A 450 -4.29 -32.53 14.56
N ASP A 451 -4.49 -33.08 15.77
CA ASP A 451 -4.15 -34.46 16.12
C ASP A 451 -5.31 -35.44 15.88
N ARG A 452 -6.39 -34.96 15.25
CA ARG A 452 -7.65 -35.69 15.03
C ARG A 452 -7.75 -36.33 13.64
N HIS A 453 -7.11 -35.72 12.65
CA HIS A 453 -7.10 -36.17 11.26
C HIS A 453 -5.68 -36.11 10.67
N ASP A 454 -5.38 -36.99 9.71
CA ASP A 454 -4.15 -36.92 8.92
C ASP A 454 -4.40 -35.99 7.73
N TRP A 455 -3.83 -34.77 7.82
CA TRP A 455 -3.91 -33.74 6.77
C TRP A 455 -2.77 -33.86 5.74
N GLY A 456 -1.84 -34.80 5.92
CA GLY A 456 -0.65 -34.95 5.10
C GLY A 456 0.35 -33.79 5.22
N GLY A 457 1.17 -33.61 4.19
CA GLY A 457 2.20 -32.57 4.15
C GLY A 457 3.26 -32.76 5.24
N SER A 458 3.51 -31.71 6.03
CA SER A 458 4.33 -31.77 7.25
C SER A 458 3.51 -31.66 8.56
N CYS A 459 2.18 -31.62 8.47
CA CYS A 459 1.29 -31.66 9.62
C CYS A 459 1.34 -33.06 10.29
N ILE A 460 1.48 -33.07 11.61
CA ILE A 460 1.43 -34.26 12.47
C ILE A 460 0.57 -33.96 13.72
N ALA A 461 0.73 -32.73 14.23
CA ALA A 461 -0.09 -32.08 15.25
C ALA A 461 0.25 -30.57 15.18
N PRO A 462 -0.64 -29.67 15.63
CA PRO A 462 -0.34 -28.23 15.68
C PRO A 462 0.91 -27.96 16.52
N ASN A 463 1.82 -27.14 15.99
CA ASN A 463 3.05 -26.74 16.68
C ASN A 463 2.94 -25.35 17.35
N ALA A 464 1.86 -24.62 17.09
CA ALA A 464 1.51 -23.37 17.75
C ALA A 464 0.03 -23.35 18.19
N GLU A 465 -0.35 -22.35 19.00
CA GLU A 465 -1.76 -22.00 19.25
C GLU A 465 -1.98 -20.49 19.25
N LEU A 466 -3.22 -20.08 18.96
CA LEU A 466 -3.71 -18.73 19.22
C LEU A 466 -4.07 -18.57 20.70
N ARG A 467 -3.73 -17.42 21.29
CA ARG A 467 -4.29 -16.94 22.56
C ARG A 467 -4.50 -15.43 22.53
N TRP A 468 -5.19 -14.88 23.53
CA TRP A 468 -5.31 -13.42 23.72
C TRP A 468 -3.94 -12.80 23.98
N ALA A 469 -3.71 -11.60 23.45
CA ALA A 469 -2.45 -10.89 23.58
C ALA A 469 -2.13 -10.58 25.06
N SER A 470 -0.89 -10.86 25.43
CA SER A 470 -0.29 -10.53 26.72
C SER A 470 0.46 -9.19 26.71
N TRP A 471 0.71 -8.65 25.51
CA TRP A 471 1.46 -7.42 25.25
C TRP A 471 0.58 -6.19 24.98
N ASP A 472 -0.71 -6.37 24.66
CA ASP A 472 -1.64 -5.27 24.36
C ASP A 472 -2.39 -4.84 25.63
N PRO A 473 -2.14 -3.64 26.18
CA PRO A 473 -2.82 -3.17 27.39
C PRO A 473 -4.33 -2.93 27.20
N ASN A 474 -4.83 -2.90 25.95
CA ASN A 474 -6.24 -2.71 25.65
C ASN A 474 -7.02 -4.04 25.69
N THR A 475 -6.37 -5.17 25.43
CA THR A 475 -7.05 -6.47 25.28
C THR A 475 -7.77 -6.91 26.58
N GLU A 476 -7.15 -6.74 27.76
CA GLU A 476 -7.82 -7.10 29.03
C GLU A 476 -9.02 -6.16 29.39
N PRO A 477 -8.98 -4.84 29.14
CA PRO A 477 -10.16 -3.98 29.12
C PRO A 477 -11.25 -4.42 28.13
N TRP A 478 -10.91 -4.65 26.85
CA TRP A 478 -11.88 -5.01 25.81
C TRP A 478 -12.58 -6.34 26.11
N LEU A 479 -11.86 -7.35 26.62
CA LEU A 479 -12.42 -8.66 27.05
C LEU A 479 -13.50 -8.58 28.15
N LYS A 480 -13.68 -7.41 28.78
CA LYS A 480 -14.71 -7.18 29.82
C LYS A 480 -15.99 -6.55 29.26
N GLY A 481 -15.98 -5.98 28.05
CA GLY A 481 -17.16 -5.33 27.46
C GLY A 481 -18.23 -6.30 26.98
N THR A 482 -19.47 -5.85 26.82
CA THR A 482 -20.52 -6.56 26.05
C THR A 482 -20.35 -6.35 24.54
N LEU A 483 -21.06 -7.12 23.70
CA LEU A 483 -21.00 -6.93 22.24
C LEU A 483 -21.46 -5.54 21.82
N GLU A 484 -22.44 -4.97 22.52
CA GLU A 484 -22.96 -3.62 22.28
C GLU A 484 -21.93 -2.55 22.65
N GLU A 485 -21.22 -2.73 23.77
CA GLU A 485 -20.11 -1.84 24.19
C GLU A 485 -18.92 -1.94 23.22
N LEU A 486 -18.64 -3.12 22.67
CA LEU A 486 -17.60 -3.28 21.64
C LEU A 486 -18.01 -2.65 20.31
N ALA A 487 -19.25 -2.87 19.87
CA ALA A 487 -19.76 -2.30 18.61
C ALA A 487 -19.83 -0.77 18.64
N GLU A 488 -20.19 -0.18 19.78
CA GLU A 488 -20.13 1.27 19.94
C GLU A 488 -18.68 1.79 19.83
N ARG A 489 -17.72 1.10 20.42
CA ARG A 489 -16.31 1.51 20.36
C ARG A 489 -15.72 1.35 18.97
N THR A 490 -16.02 0.25 18.27
CA THR A 490 -15.66 0.06 16.86
C THR A 490 -16.27 1.12 15.93
N ARG A 491 -17.50 1.61 16.21
CA ARG A 491 -18.10 2.75 15.49
C ARG A 491 -17.45 4.11 15.77
N ASN A 492 -16.62 4.22 16.81
CA ASN A 492 -15.85 5.43 17.15
C ASN A 492 -14.35 5.24 16.81
N ASP A 493 -14.05 4.40 15.80
CA ASP A 493 -12.70 4.03 15.34
C ASP A 493 -11.76 3.43 16.41
N GLU A 494 -12.28 3.05 17.58
CA GLU A 494 -11.47 2.38 18.60
C GLU A 494 -11.20 0.92 18.22
N ARG A 495 -9.95 0.49 18.40
CA ARG A 495 -9.52 -0.92 18.39
C ARG A 495 -8.91 -1.33 19.73
N GLY A 496 -8.76 -2.63 19.96
CA GLY A 496 -7.99 -3.14 21.10
C GLY A 496 -8.26 -4.56 21.55
N LEU A 497 -8.84 -5.41 20.70
CA LEU A 497 -8.64 -6.85 20.82
C LEU A 497 -7.43 -7.24 19.97
N SER A 498 -6.47 -7.89 20.61
CA SER A 498 -5.29 -8.45 19.98
C SER A 498 -5.13 -9.92 20.38
N LEU A 499 -4.68 -10.73 19.44
CA LEU A 499 -4.27 -12.12 19.61
C LEU A 499 -2.73 -12.20 19.56
N GLU A 500 -2.19 -13.35 19.96
CA GLU A 500 -0.81 -13.73 19.73
C GLU A 500 -0.74 -15.23 19.40
N VAL A 501 0.14 -15.58 18.46
CA VAL A 501 0.42 -16.98 18.11
C VAL A 501 1.65 -17.44 18.89
N VAL A 502 1.56 -18.57 19.57
CA VAL A 502 2.56 -19.01 20.55
C VAL A 502 2.97 -20.46 20.32
N ALA A 503 4.28 -20.73 20.42
CA ALA A 503 4.86 -22.04 20.14
C ALA A 503 4.49 -23.09 21.23
N LEU A 504 3.83 -24.18 20.85
CA LEU A 504 3.48 -25.30 21.74
C LEU A 504 4.67 -26.22 22.04
N ARG A 505 5.70 -26.16 21.21
CA ARG A 505 7.00 -26.85 21.33
C ARG A 505 8.05 -25.99 20.63
N ASP A 506 9.32 -26.39 20.69
CA ASP A 506 10.34 -25.73 19.87
C ASP A 506 10.05 -25.94 18.37
N ILE A 507 10.18 -24.87 17.59
CA ILE A 507 9.96 -24.82 16.13
C ILE A 507 11.28 -24.43 15.46
N LYS A 508 11.69 -25.21 14.46
CA LYS A 508 12.98 -25.06 13.78
C LYS A 508 12.93 -24.06 12.62
N PRO A 509 14.09 -23.52 12.19
CA PRO A 509 14.15 -22.81 10.92
C PRO A 509 13.63 -23.67 9.77
N ASP A 510 12.92 -23.03 8.84
CA ASP A 510 12.30 -23.62 7.65
C ASP A 510 11.18 -24.65 7.93
N GLU A 511 10.68 -24.73 9.17
CA GLU A 511 9.51 -25.53 9.57
C GLU A 511 8.20 -24.75 9.35
N GLU A 512 7.14 -25.39 8.81
CA GLU A 512 5.81 -24.77 8.69
C GLU A 512 5.14 -24.67 10.07
N VAL A 513 4.48 -23.54 10.33
CA VAL A 513 3.73 -23.27 11.56
C VAL A 513 2.25 -23.56 11.32
N PHE A 514 1.64 -24.32 12.22
CA PHE A 514 0.24 -24.71 12.17
C PHE A 514 -0.47 -24.51 13.50
N ILE A 515 -1.76 -24.16 13.41
CA ILE A 515 -2.67 -24.04 14.57
C ILE A 515 -3.90 -24.93 14.39
N ASP A 516 -4.54 -25.29 15.51
CA ASP A 516 -5.86 -25.92 15.48
C ASP A 516 -6.95 -24.87 15.20
N TYR A 517 -7.73 -25.07 14.14
CA TYR A 517 -8.85 -24.20 13.73
C TYR A 517 -10.16 -24.57 14.46
N GLY A 518 -10.16 -25.66 15.24
CA GLY A 518 -11.31 -26.15 15.99
C GLY A 518 -12.19 -27.12 15.19
N VAL A 519 -12.88 -27.99 15.93
CA VAL A 519 -13.67 -29.11 15.38
C VAL A 519 -14.82 -28.68 14.47
N GLU A 520 -15.39 -27.50 14.67
CA GLU A 520 -16.46 -26.99 13.79
C GLU A 520 -15.93 -26.64 12.38
N TRP A 521 -14.71 -26.11 12.27
CA TRP A 521 -14.07 -25.88 10.98
C TRP A 521 -13.76 -27.21 10.27
N GLU A 522 -13.25 -28.20 11.01
CA GLU A 522 -12.98 -29.55 10.46
C GLU A 522 -14.27 -30.22 9.99
N ASN A 523 -15.33 -30.19 10.79
CA ASN A 523 -16.65 -30.73 10.43
C ASN A 523 -17.19 -30.06 9.15
N ALA A 524 -17.05 -28.73 9.04
CA ALA A 524 -17.44 -27.99 7.85
C ALA A 524 -16.60 -28.37 6.63
N PHE A 525 -15.28 -28.50 6.77
CA PHE A 525 -14.38 -28.84 5.66
C PHE A 525 -14.50 -30.30 5.22
N LEU A 526 -14.66 -31.25 6.14
CA LEU A 526 -14.92 -32.65 5.81
C LEU A 526 -16.27 -32.83 5.12
N LYS A 527 -17.30 -32.10 5.56
CA LYS A 527 -18.60 -32.05 4.86
C LYS A 527 -18.49 -31.42 3.48
N HIS A 528 -17.65 -30.38 3.32
CA HIS A 528 -17.34 -29.80 2.01
C HIS A 528 -16.69 -30.83 1.08
N LEU A 529 -15.68 -31.57 1.56
CA LEU A 529 -15.05 -32.65 0.78
C LEU A 529 -16.02 -33.80 0.42
N GLU A 530 -17.02 -34.09 1.24
CA GLU A 530 -18.06 -35.11 0.95
C GLU A 530 -19.12 -34.62 -0.05
N ALA A 531 -19.40 -33.31 -0.08
CA ALA A 531 -20.47 -32.71 -0.86
C ALA A 531 -20.01 -31.87 -2.07
N TRP A 532 -18.71 -31.73 -2.30
CA TRP A 532 -18.17 -30.95 -3.42
C TRP A 532 -18.32 -31.71 -4.75
N GLU A 533 -18.86 -31.01 -5.74
CA GLU A 533 -18.89 -31.42 -7.15
C GLU A 533 -18.16 -30.34 -7.96
N PRO A 534 -17.43 -30.70 -9.04
CA PRO A 534 -16.83 -29.70 -9.92
C PRO A 534 -17.91 -28.86 -10.62
N PRO A 535 -17.59 -27.62 -11.05
CA PRO A 535 -18.53 -26.74 -11.76
C PRO A 535 -19.21 -27.44 -12.94
N ALA A 536 -20.54 -27.35 -12.99
CA ALA A 536 -21.35 -28.07 -13.97
C ALA A 536 -21.20 -27.52 -15.39
N ASP A 537 -21.41 -28.40 -16.39
CA ASP A 537 -21.48 -28.02 -17.81
C ASP A 537 -22.49 -26.89 -18.03
N GLY A 538 -22.08 -25.79 -18.66
CA GLY A 538 -22.90 -24.60 -18.88
C GLY A 538 -22.91 -23.59 -17.73
N SER A 539 -22.10 -23.78 -16.69
CA SER A 539 -21.93 -22.78 -15.61
C SER A 539 -21.09 -21.56 -16.04
N GLY A 540 -20.28 -21.69 -17.10
CA GLY A 540 -19.30 -20.70 -17.53
C GLY A 540 -18.03 -20.67 -16.68
N PHE A 541 -17.84 -21.64 -15.79
CA PHE A 541 -16.61 -21.87 -15.04
C PHE A 541 -15.79 -23.05 -15.59
N GLU A 542 -16.41 -23.94 -16.35
CA GLU A 542 -15.82 -25.12 -16.99
C GLU A 542 -14.98 -24.81 -18.24
N THR A 543 -15.27 -23.69 -18.91
CA THR A 543 -14.50 -23.15 -20.05
C THR A 543 -13.29 -22.30 -19.63
N TYR A 544 -13.04 -22.17 -18.33
CA TYR A 544 -12.06 -21.24 -17.77
C TYR A 544 -10.62 -21.55 -18.18
N VAL A 545 -9.91 -20.50 -18.60
CA VAL A 545 -8.47 -20.55 -18.87
C VAL A 545 -7.75 -19.61 -17.90
N SER A 546 -6.71 -20.13 -17.25
CA SER A 546 -5.90 -19.39 -16.27
C SER A 546 -5.16 -18.22 -16.94
N VAL A 547 -5.36 -17.03 -16.39
CA VAL A 547 -4.70 -15.76 -16.72
C VAL A 547 -3.19 -15.92 -16.52
N LYS A 548 -2.74 -16.58 -15.46
CA LYS A 548 -1.30 -16.80 -15.22
C LYS A 548 -0.66 -17.69 -16.30
N LYS A 549 -1.42 -18.65 -16.84
CA LYS A 549 -0.97 -19.49 -17.96
C LYS A 549 -0.97 -18.71 -19.28
N MET A 550 -1.96 -17.85 -19.55
CA MET A 550 -1.97 -17.02 -20.77
C MET A 550 -0.89 -15.94 -20.79
N ASN A 551 -0.53 -15.37 -19.63
CA ASN A 551 0.50 -14.34 -19.52
C ASN A 551 1.95 -14.88 -19.48
N ASP A 552 2.18 -16.18 -19.26
CA ASP A 552 3.53 -16.79 -19.35
C ASP A 552 4.04 -16.70 -20.80
N GLU A 553 5.19 -16.05 -21.03
CA GLU A 553 5.82 -15.87 -22.34
C GLU A 553 5.90 -17.15 -23.19
N LYS A 554 6.09 -18.32 -22.56
CA LYS A 554 6.18 -19.62 -23.25
C LYS A 554 4.85 -20.08 -23.82
N ASN A 555 3.75 -19.61 -23.24
CA ASN A 555 2.38 -19.93 -23.58
C ASN A 555 1.68 -18.78 -24.34
N GLN A 556 2.20 -17.55 -24.29
CA GLN A 556 1.71 -16.41 -25.07
C GLN A 556 1.72 -16.66 -26.58
N ALA A 557 2.57 -17.55 -27.11
CA ALA A 557 2.60 -17.86 -28.53
C ALA A 557 1.31 -18.56 -29.03
N PRO A 558 0.75 -19.56 -28.31
CA PRO A 558 -0.64 -19.99 -28.45
C PRO A 558 -1.71 -18.89 -28.29
N PHE A 559 -1.44 -17.86 -27.48
CA PHE A 559 -2.40 -16.82 -27.08
C PHE A 559 -2.03 -15.42 -27.60
N LEU A 560 -1.57 -15.32 -28.86
CA LEU A 560 -1.22 -14.06 -29.52
C LEU A 560 -2.33 -13.01 -29.36
N PHE A 561 -2.00 -11.78 -28.94
CA PHE A 561 -2.96 -10.70 -28.69
C PHE A 561 -3.82 -10.38 -29.92
N LYS A 562 -4.99 -11.01 -30.02
CA LYS A 562 -5.95 -10.95 -31.13
C LYS A 562 -6.48 -9.54 -31.35
N THR A 563 -6.50 -9.08 -32.61
CA THR A 563 -7.19 -7.85 -32.97
C THR A 563 -8.69 -7.96 -32.69
N HIS A 564 -9.38 -6.83 -32.56
CA HIS A 564 -10.82 -6.79 -32.34
C HIS A 564 -11.58 -7.52 -33.46
N GLN A 565 -11.09 -7.48 -34.70
CA GLN A 565 -11.67 -8.25 -35.80
C GLN A 565 -11.37 -9.76 -35.69
N GLU A 566 -10.14 -10.16 -35.32
CA GLU A 566 -9.81 -11.58 -35.06
C GLU A 566 -10.69 -12.15 -33.93
N GLN A 567 -11.03 -11.35 -32.91
CA GLN A 567 -11.91 -11.75 -31.80
C GLN A 567 -13.40 -11.91 -32.19
N LYS A 568 -13.86 -11.34 -33.32
CA LYS A 568 -15.24 -11.56 -33.81
C LYS A 568 -15.43 -12.96 -34.41
N ASP A 569 -14.39 -13.49 -35.05
CA ASP A 569 -14.40 -14.84 -35.64
C ASP A 569 -13.87 -15.91 -34.67
N GLU A 570 -12.90 -15.56 -33.83
CA GLU A 570 -12.28 -16.46 -32.84
C GLU A 570 -12.07 -15.71 -31.51
N PRO A 571 -13.09 -15.61 -30.63
CA PRO A 571 -12.97 -14.88 -29.35
C PRO A 571 -11.96 -15.51 -28.38
N TYR A 572 -11.71 -14.82 -27.27
CA TYR A 572 -11.04 -15.39 -26.10
C TYR A 572 -12.02 -16.20 -25.24
N PRO A 573 -11.54 -17.06 -24.32
CA PRO A 573 -12.37 -17.69 -23.30
C PRO A 573 -13.18 -16.66 -22.50
N ASP A 574 -14.40 -17.03 -22.08
CA ASP A 574 -15.36 -16.08 -21.51
C ASP A 574 -14.87 -15.36 -20.25
N ASN A 575 -13.89 -15.94 -19.54
CA ASN A 575 -13.28 -15.37 -18.34
C ASN A 575 -12.16 -14.35 -18.61
N ILE A 576 -11.76 -14.13 -19.87
CA ILE A 576 -10.56 -13.38 -20.25
C ILE A 576 -10.91 -12.03 -20.88
N ILE A 577 -10.14 -11.01 -20.52
CA ILE A 577 -10.11 -9.70 -21.20
C ILE A 577 -8.67 -9.27 -21.47
N THR A 578 -8.44 -8.48 -22.51
CA THR A 578 -7.14 -7.84 -22.75
C THR A 578 -7.08 -6.52 -21.99
N VAL A 579 -5.98 -6.29 -21.28
CA VAL A 579 -5.71 -5.04 -20.55
C VAL A 579 -4.37 -4.45 -20.97
N CYS A 580 -4.30 -3.13 -20.95
CA CYS A 580 -3.12 -2.35 -21.31
C CYS A 580 -2.66 -1.58 -20.07
N TYR A 581 -1.35 -1.34 -19.99
CA TYR A 581 -0.77 -0.54 -18.91
C TYR A 581 -1.32 0.90 -18.92
N LYS A 582 -1.82 1.40 -17.77
CA LYS A 582 -2.43 2.74 -17.66
C LYS A 582 -1.37 3.82 -17.82
N LEU A 583 -1.59 4.71 -18.79
CA LEU A 583 -0.72 5.85 -19.02
C LEU A 583 -1.13 7.01 -18.13
N TYR A 584 -0.18 7.57 -17.39
CA TYR A 584 -0.30 8.93 -16.88
C TYR A 584 -0.08 9.90 -18.05
N ALA A 585 -0.95 10.90 -18.17
CA ALA A 585 -0.73 12.00 -19.11
C ALA A 585 0.26 13.01 -18.48
N PRO A 586 1.14 13.66 -19.27
CA PRO A 586 1.97 14.75 -18.76
C PRO A 586 1.14 15.87 -18.11
N ASP A 587 -0.05 16.14 -18.67
CA ASP A 587 -1.05 17.12 -18.23
C ASP A 587 -1.66 16.85 -16.83
N ASP A 588 -1.21 15.81 -16.12
CA ASP A 588 -1.59 15.49 -14.73
C ASP A 588 -0.44 15.73 -13.72
N ASP A 589 0.81 15.95 -14.16
CA ASP A 589 1.96 16.31 -13.31
C ASP A 589 2.22 17.85 -13.28
N ASP A 590 1.54 18.63 -14.13
CA ASP A 590 1.87 20.03 -14.47
C ASP A 590 1.32 21.09 -13.47
N ASP A 591 1.55 20.87 -12.17
CA ASP A 591 1.40 21.89 -11.11
C ASP A 591 2.45 23.03 -11.22
N GLU A 592 3.37 22.97 -12.20
CA GLU A 592 4.40 24.00 -12.48
C GLU A 592 3.96 25.04 -13.55
N PHE A 593 2.65 25.17 -13.84
CA PHE A 593 2.11 26.36 -14.50
C PHE A 593 2.14 27.59 -13.57
N GLY A 594 3.33 28.19 -13.43
CA GLY A 594 3.52 29.44 -12.70
C GLY A 594 2.73 30.61 -13.29
N ASP A 595 2.28 31.54 -12.42
CA ASP A 595 1.42 32.69 -12.71
C ASP A 595 1.61 33.29 -14.12
N VAL A 596 0.68 32.98 -15.04
CA VAL A 596 0.47 33.75 -16.27
C VAL A 596 -0.81 34.57 -16.07
N ASP A 597 -0.69 35.89 -16.10
CA ASP A 597 -1.77 36.83 -15.78
C ASP A 597 -3.09 36.50 -16.48
N ALA A 598 -4.12 36.19 -15.70
CA ALA A 598 -5.49 35.99 -16.17
C ALA A 598 -6.17 37.34 -16.49
N THR A 599 -5.65 38.05 -17.49
CA THR A 599 -6.28 39.23 -18.07
C THR A 599 -7.11 38.84 -19.30
N SER A 600 -8.44 38.95 -19.19
CA SER A 600 -9.41 39.29 -20.26
C SER A 600 -9.19 38.66 -21.65
N ASP A 601 -10.11 37.86 -22.19
CA ASP A 601 -11.49 38.27 -22.45
C ASP A 601 -12.53 37.12 -22.35
N GLU A 602 -13.81 37.47 -22.44
CA GLU A 602 -14.97 36.58 -22.44
C GLU A 602 -15.23 35.99 -23.86
N ASP A 603 -15.50 34.68 -23.97
CA ASP A 603 -16.18 34.08 -25.13
C ASP A 603 -16.84 32.75 -24.73
N GLU A 604 -18.18 32.73 -24.57
CA GLU A 604 -18.95 31.50 -24.37
C GLU A 604 -19.15 30.74 -25.68
N VAL A 605 -18.69 29.48 -25.76
CA VAL A 605 -19.02 28.59 -26.88
C VAL A 605 -20.17 27.68 -26.50
N GLN A 606 -21.41 28.11 -26.76
CA GLN A 606 -22.59 27.26 -26.64
C GLN A 606 -22.64 26.25 -27.81
N PHE A 607 -22.85 24.96 -27.48
CA PHE A 607 -23.14 23.91 -28.46
C PHE A 607 -24.61 23.52 -28.39
N GLU A 608 -25.37 23.80 -29.45
CA GLU A 608 -26.78 23.41 -29.55
C GLU A 608 -26.93 21.88 -29.53
N HIS A 609 -27.77 21.37 -28.62
CA HIS A 609 -28.18 19.96 -28.61
C HIS A 609 -29.05 19.64 -29.83
N ARG A 610 -29.05 18.36 -30.24
CA ARG A 610 -29.86 17.88 -31.35
C ARG A 610 -30.46 16.51 -31.03
N ASP A 611 -31.58 16.55 -30.34
CA ASP A 611 -32.39 15.38 -30.01
C ASP A 611 -33.05 14.80 -31.28
N GLU A 612 -33.03 13.47 -31.42
CA GLU A 612 -34.03 12.61 -32.11
C GLU A 612 -33.46 11.19 -32.34
N VAL A 613 -33.58 10.30 -31.34
CA VAL A 613 -33.63 8.83 -31.53
C VAL A 613 -34.71 8.29 -30.59
N GLY A 614 -35.62 7.46 -31.10
CA GLY A 614 -36.83 7.02 -30.39
C GLY A 614 -36.73 5.63 -29.74
N ASP A 615 -37.84 5.22 -29.11
CA ASP A 615 -37.95 3.98 -28.33
C ASP A 615 -37.78 2.69 -29.17
N GLU A 616 -36.66 1.98 -28.99
CA GLU A 616 -36.53 0.54 -29.31
C GLU A 616 -35.85 -0.20 -28.13
N GLU A 617 -36.01 -1.53 -28.07
CA GLU A 617 -35.70 -2.34 -26.88
C GLU A 617 -34.23 -2.28 -26.44
N VAL A 618 -33.96 -1.75 -25.24
CA VAL A 618 -32.60 -1.68 -24.69
C VAL A 618 -32.15 -3.07 -24.23
N GLN A 619 -31.34 -3.72 -25.05
CA GLN A 619 -30.64 -4.96 -24.69
C GLN A 619 -29.59 -4.71 -23.58
N TYR A 620 -29.14 -5.80 -22.95
CA TYR A 620 -28.32 -5.77 -21.75
C TYR A 620 -27.07 -4.88 -21.88
N ILE A 621 -26.88 -4.01 -20.89
CA ILE A 621 -25.66 -3.22 -20.71
C ILE A 621 -24.71 -4.06 -19.87
N ASP A 622 -23.65 -4.58 -20.49
CA ASP A 622 -22.54 -5.25 -19.79
C ASP A 622 -21.84 -4.30 -18.81
N PHE A 623 -20.93 -4.83 -17.99
CA PHE A 623 -20.18 -4.06 -16.98
C PHE A 623 -19.51 -2.78 -17.54
N PHE A 624 -19.07 -2.81 -18.80
CA PHE A 624 -18.53 -1.63 -19.49
C PHE A 624 -19.64 -0.76 -20.08
N GLY A 625 -19.51 0.57 -19.94
CA GLY A 625 -20.38 1.57 -20.56
C GLY A 625 -20.26 1.68 -22.10
N TYR A 626 -20.18 0.56 -22.82
CA TYR A 626 -20.17 0.52 -24.28
C TYR A 626 -21.54 0.91 -24.85
N ARG A 627 -21.83 2.22 -24.93
CA ARG A 627 -22.70 2.69 -26.01
C ARG A 627 -21.98 2.31 -27.32
N ASN A 628 -22.61 1.51 -28.19
CA ASN A 628 -22.07 1.09 -29.51
C ASN A 628 -21.98 2.26 -30.52
N ALA A 629 -21.77 3.49 -30.04
CA ALA A 629 -21.63 4.73 -30.79
C ALA A 629 -20.19 4.97 -31.28
N ASP A 630 -19.46 3.89 -31.56
CA ASP A 630 -18.63 3.69 -32.77
C ASP A 630 -17.72 2.46 -32.57
N GLU A 631 -17.91 1.42 -33.41
CA GLU A 631 -16.92 0.36 -33.61
C GLU A 631 -15.73 0.91 -34.41
N ILE A 632 -14.76 1.51 -33.72
CA ILE A 632 -13.51 1.97 -34.35
C ILE A 632 -12.66 0.74 -34.69
N VAL A 633 -12.51 0.43 -35.97
CA VAL A 633 -11.47 -0.50 -36.46
C VAL A 633 -10.26 0.27 -36.99
N ALA A 634 -9.16 -0.43 -37.31
CA ALA A 634 -7.89 0.21 -37.68
C ALA A 634 -7.97 1.12 -38.93
N SER A 635 -8.96 0.93 -39.81
CA SER A 635 -9.21 1.81 -40.97
C SER A 635 -9.78 3.19 -40.62
N ASP A 636 -10.29 3.35 -39.40
CA ASP A 636 -11.12 4.50 -39.01
C ASP A 636 -10.33 5.46 -38.10
N ILE A 637 -9.02 5.19 -37.91
CA ILE A 637 -8.11 6.00 -37.11
C ILE A 637 -7.73 7.25 -37.91
N ASP A 638 -8.25 8.41 -37.51
CA ASP A 638 -7.86 9.72 -38.06
C ASP A 638 -7.36 10.62 -36.92
N PRO A 639 -6.05 10.94 -36.85
CA PRO A 639 -5.48 11.86 -35.86
C PRO A 639 -6.05 13.28 -35.89
N ASN A 640 -6.89 13.63 -36.89
CA ASN A 640 -7.58 14.91 -37.01
C ASN A 640 -9.06 14.84 -36.57
N ALA A 641 -9.60 13.65 -36.27
CA ALA A 641 -10.98 13.47 -35.87
C ALA A 641 -11.19 13.97 -34.42
N PRO A 642 -12.16 14.88 -34.17
CA PRO A 642 -12.31 15.51 -32.85
C PRO A 642 -12.76 14.53 -31.74
N ASN A 643 -13.28 13.36 -32.10
CA ASN A 643 -13.64 12.29 -31.17
C ASN A 643 -12.50 11.27 -30.92
N GLN A 644 -11.28 11.49 -31.43
CA GLN A 644 -10.13 10.61 -31.23
C GLN A 644 -8.93 11.35 -30.61
N ILE A 645 -8.17 10.66 -29.77
CA ILE A 645 -6.85 11.08 -29.29
C ILE A 645 -5.86 10.02 -29.74
N VAL A 646 -5.05 10.32 -30.76
CA VAL A 646 -4.07 9.38 -31.32
C VAL A 646 -2.66 9.75 -30.86
N ALA A 647 -2.00 8.85 -30.12
CA ALA A 647 -0.66 9.06 -29.55
C ALA A 647 0.33 7.93 -29.90
N ASN A 648 1.61 8.13 -29.58
CA ASN A 648 2.66 7.10 -29.64
C ASN A 648 2.85 6.48 -28.24
N GLY A 649 2.51 5.20 -28.10
CA GLY A 649 2.62 4.46 -26.84
C GLY A 649 4.05 4.29 -26.31
N GLU A 650 5.07 4.28 -27.15
CA GLU A 650 6.47 4.11 -26.71
C GLU A 650 6.87 5.17 -25.67
N HIS A 651 6.56 6.44 -25.93
CA HIS A 651 6.94 7.57 -25.08
C HIS A 651 6.36 7.52 -23.66
N HIS A 652 5.22 6.85 -23.45
CA HIS A 652 4.60 6.76 -22.12
C HIS A 652 5.15 5.58 -21.29
N THR A 653 6.01 4.73 -21.86
CA THR A 653 6.61 3.59 -21.14
C THR A 653 7.98 3.88 -20.51
N ASP A 654 8.65 4.97 -20.89
CA ASP A 654 9.95 5.37 -20.31
C ASP A 654 9.85 5.80 -18.84
N ASN A 655 8.64 6.16 -18.37
CA ASN A 655 8.36 6.59 -17.00
C ASN A 655 8.31 5.40 -16.02
N LYS A 656 9.45 4.75 -15.78
CA LYS A 656 9.64 3.54 -14.93
C LYS A 656 9.13 3.63 -13.48
N LYS A 657 8.66 4.80 -13.04
CA LYS A 657 7.93 4.97 -11.77
C LYS A 657 6.48 4.49 -11.85
N SER A 658 5.80 4.66 -12.99
CA SER A 658 4.39 4.28 -13.11
C SER A 658 4.23 2.77 -12.91
N SER A 659 5.07 1.99 -13.60
CA SER A 659 5.05 0.52 -13.63
C SER A 659 5.13 -0.19 -12.27
N ALA A 660 5.48 0.50 -11.18
CA ALA A 660 5.45 -0.05 -9.82
C ALA A 660 4.01 -0.28 -9.30
N TYR A 661 3.06 0.59 -9.67
CA TYR A 661 1.69 0.57 -9.16
C TYR A 661 0.75 -0.38 -9.91
N GLY A 662 1.19 -0.94 -11.05
CA GLY A 662 0.46 -1.99 -11.75
C GLY A 662 -0.93 -1.59 -12.29
N TRP A 663 -1.23 -0.30 -12.43
CA TRP A 663 -2.52 0.15 -12.96
C TRP A 663 -2.74 -0.37 -14.39
N TYR A 664 -3.76 -1.22 -14.55
CA TYR A 664 -4.20 -1.72 -15.85
C TYR A 664 -5.56 -1.13 -16.20
N VAL A 665 -5.78 -0.88 -17.50
CA VAL A 665 -7.07 -0.46 -18.06
C VAL A 665 -7.49 -1.44 -19.16
N PRO A 666 -8.78 -1.78 -19.31
CA PRO A 666 -9.23 -2.64 -20.40
C PRO A 666 -8.88 -2.03 -21.77
N CYS A 667 -8.47 -2.86 -22.74
CA CYS A 667 -8.11 -2.36 -24.07
C CYS A 667 -8.48 -3.32 -25.21
N GLN A 668 -8.83 -2.73 -26.36
CA GLN A 668 -9.02 -3.44 -27.62
C GLN A 668 -7.78 -3.30 -28.49
N ILE A 669 -7.27 -4.42 -28.99
CA ILE A 669 -6.19 -4.41 -29.99
C ILE A 669 -6.82 -4.09 -31.35
N LEU A 670 -6.39 -3.02 -32.02
CA LEU A 670 -6.88 -2.65 -33.35
C LEU A 670 -6.01 -3.28 -34.45
N GLU A 671 -4.69 -3.22 -34.29
CA GLU A 671 -3.71 -3.64 -35.31
C GLU A 671 -2.43 -4.23 -34.67
N ARG A 672 -1.73 -5.08 -35.41
CA ARG A 672 -0.38 -5.57 -35.10
C ARG A 672 0.62 -4.81 -35.99
N ASN A 673 1.51 -4.03 -35.39
CA ASN A 673 2.45 -3.18 -36.13
C ASN A 673 3.74 -3.96 -36.45
N GLU A 674 4.21 -3.89 -37.70
CA GLU A 674 5.53 -4.41 -38.04
C GLU A 674 6.67 -3.58 -37.41
N HIS A 675 7.82 -4.22 -37.28
CA HIS A 675 8.97 -3.81 -36.47
C HIS A 675 9.52 -2.41 -36.81
N VAL A 676 9.15 -1.40 -36.02
CA VAL A 676 9.72 -0.04 -36.13
C VAL A 676 11.19 -0.03 -35.66
N THR A 677 11.96 0.91 -36.21
CA THR A 677 13.43 0.84 -36.25
C THR A 677 14.11 1.32 -34.97
N GLY A 678 14.47 0.40 -34.08
CA GLY A 678 15.46 0.65 -33.02
C GLY A 678 15.27 -0.16 -31.75
N GLY A 679 14.01 -0.36 -31.34
CA GLY A 679 13.65 -1.23 -30.21
C GLY A 679 13.79 -2.72 -30.53
N LYS A 680 13.65 -3.56 -29.49
CA LYS A 680 13.47 -5.02 -29.64
C LYS A 680 12.07 -5.37 -29.14
N GLY A 681 11.14 -5.69 -30.04
CA GLY A 681 9.80 -6.12 -29.65
C GLY A 681 8.80 -6.16 -30.80
N GLU A 682 7.66 -6.79 -30.55
CA GLU A 682 6.43 -6.55 -31.31
C GLU A 682 5.75 -5.28 -30.78
N ALA A 683 5.07 -4.54 -31.65
CA ALA A 683 4.28 -3.38 -31.28
C ALA A 683 2.84 -3.51 -31.81
N TYR A 684 1.91 -2.81 -31.17
CA TYR A 684 0.48 -2.92 -31.43
C TYR A 684 -0.16 -1.53 -31.54
N THR A 685 -1.31 -1.43 -32.19
CA THR A 685 -2.17 -0.24 -32.09
C THR A 685 -3.37 -0.63 -31.24
N VAL A 686 -3.64 0.10 -30.16
CA VAL A 686 -4.65 -0.26 -29.16
C VAL A 686 -5.61 0.89 -28.86
N ARG A 687 -6.91 0.59 -28.72
CA ARG A 687 -7.93 1.50 -28.16
C ARG A 687 -8.00 1.24 -26.67
N VAL A 688 -7.70 2.23 -25.85
CA VAL A 688 -7.95 2.17 -24.41
C VAL A 688 -9.45 2.34 -24.17
N LEU A 689 -9.99 1.51 -23.28
CA LEU A 689 -11.40 1.52 -22.92
C LEU A 689 -11.54 2.13 -21.51
N HIS A 690 -12.64 2.84 -21.29
CA HIS A 690 -12.94 3.46 -20.01
C HIS A 690 -13.38 2.41 -18.99
N ASN A 691 -12.78 2.46 -17.79
CA ASN A 691 -13.29 1.81 -16.59
C ASN A 691 -14.29 2.79 -15.92
N PRO A 692 -15.56 2.41 -15.65
CA PRO A 692 -16.60 3.33 -15.14
C PRO A 692 -16.23 4.22 -13.95
N GLY A 693 -15.26 3.85 -13.10
CA GLY A 693 -14.78 4.68 -11.98
C GLY A 693 -13.68 5.69 -12.32
N ASP A 694 -13.21 5.81 -13.56
CA ASP A 694 -12.00 6.55 -13.93
C ASP A 694 -12.29 7.98 -14.41
N THR A 695 -11.90 8.99 -13.61
CA THR A 695 -12.32 10.40 -13.76
C THR A 695 -11.58 11.22 -14.85
N MET A 696 -10.81 10.56 -15.73
CA MET A 696 -9.86 11.23 -16.63
C MET A 696 -10.51 12.23 -17.61
N LYS A 697 -9.84 13.37 -17.83
CA LYS A 697 -10.28 14.52 -18.66
C LYS A 697 -10.78 14.17 -20.08
N TRP A 698 -10.32 13.07 -20.68
CA TRP A 698 -10.74 12.61 -22.02
C TRP A 698 -12.06 11.81 -22.02
N VAL A 699 -12.42 11.18 -20.90
CA VAL A 699 -13.69 10.45 -20.70
C VAL A 699 -14.86 11.43 -20.77
N TRP A 700 -14.76 12.54 -20.04
CA TRP A 700 -15.73 13.65 -20.06
C TRP A 700 -15.97 14.26 -21.45
N ARG A 701 -15.00 14.11 -22.36
CA ARG A 701 -15.09 14.57 -23.76
C ARG A 701 -15.62 13.52 -24.72
N ARG A 702 -15.97 12.31 -24.23
CA ARG A 702 -16.40 11.14 -25.02
C ARG A 702 -15.41 10.77 -26.14
N GLN A 703 -14.11 11.01 -25.95
CA GLN A 703 -13.06 10.77 -26.95
C GLN A 703 -12.46 9.36 -26.83
N ALA A 704 -12.18 8.70 -27.95
CA ALA A 704 -11.47 7.42 -27.98
C ALA A 704 -9.94 7.63 -27.93
N MET A 705 -9.30 7.15 -26.86
CA MET A 705 -7.84 7.15 -26.76
C MET A 705 -7.23 5.96 -27.51
N ILE A 706 -6.40 6.25 -28.51
CA ILE A 706 -5.80 5.29 -29.42
C ILE A 706 -4.27 5.44 -29.36
N LEU A 707 -3.59 4.35 -29.00
CA LEU A 707 -2.15 4.31 -28.81
C LEU A 707 -1.52 3.48 -29.93
N THR A 708 -0.84 4.16 -30.86
CA THR A 708 -0.02 3.51 -31.89
C THR A 708 1.32 3.06 -31.29
N HIS A 709 1.98 2.07 -31.89
CA HIS A 709 3.31 1.60 -31.47
C HIS A 709 3.39 1.14 -29.99
N PHE A 710 2.26 0.74 -29.39
CA PHE A 710 2.18 0.30 -28.00
C PHE A 710 2.97 -1.00 -27.81
N PRO A 711 3.96 -1.08 -26.88
CA PRO A 711 4.80 -2.27 -26.74
C PRO A 711 4.02 -3.52 -26.30
N LYS A 712 4.35 -4.69 -26.86
CA LYS A 712 3.78 -5.99 -26.46
C LYS A 712 3.78 -6.20 -24.95
N ASP A 713 4.89 -5.89 -24.30
CA ASP A 713 5.11 -6.19 -22.89
C ASP A 713 4.26 -5.32 -21.95
N SER A 714 3.67 -4.23 -22.47
CA SER A 714 2.69 -3.37 -21.79
C SER A 714 1.24 -3.86 -21.92
N ILE A 715 1.01 -4.95 -22.65
CA ILE A 715 -0.29 -5.62 -22.79
C ILE A 715 -0.28 -6.90 -21.94
N LYS A 716 -1.41 -7.22 -21.31
CA LYS A 716 -1.64 -8.46 -20.54
C LYS A 716 -3.04 -9.00 -20.80
N PHE A 717 -3.24 -10.26 -20.46
CA PHE A 717 -4.57 -10.78 -20.16
C PHE A 717 -4.90 -10.49 -18.70
N ALA A 718 -6.15 -10.13 -18.43
CA ALA A 718 -6.74 -10.13 -17.10
C ALA A 718 -8.00 -10.99 -17.09
N MET A 719 -8.55 -11.17 -15.91
CA MET A 719 -9.83 -11.82 -15.71
C MET A 719 -10.96 -10.82 -15.95
N LYS A 720 -12.16 -11.30 -16.29
CA LYS A 720 -13.39 -10.50 -16.17
C LYS A 720 -13.96 -10.62 -14.75
N SER A 721 -14.62 -9.57 -14.29
CA SER A 721 -15.38 -9.53 -13.04
C SER A 721 -16.24 -10.78 -12.86
N TYR A 722 -16.33 -11.30 -11.64
CA TYR A 722 -17.15 -12.46 -11.27
C TYR A 722 -16.77 -13.81 -11.90
N LYS A 723 -15.59 -13.94 -12.55
CA LYS A 723 -15.13 -15.21 -13.19
C LYS A 723 -13.99 -15.92 -12.47
N SER A 724 -13.52 -15.36 -11.36
CA SER A 724 -12.47 -15.94 -10.53
C SER A 724 -12.94 -17.16 -9.75
N ASP A 725 -11.98 -17.83 -9.13
CA ASP A 725 -12.24 -18.89 -8.17
C ASP A 725 -12.97 -18.40 -6.90
N GLN A 726 -12.90 -17.11 -6.55
CA GLN A 726 -13.61 -16.54 -5.39
C GLN A 726 -15.15 -16.65 -5.53
N PHE A 727 -15.65 -16.69 -6.77
CA PHE A 727 -17.07 -16.77 -7.12
C PHE A 727 -17.54 -18.19 -7.51
N LEU A 728 -16.69 -19.21 -7.36
CA LEU A 728 -17.09 -20.59 -7.64
C LEU A 728 -18.28 -20.99 -6.74
N PRO A 729 -19.40 -21.49 -7.32
CA PRO A 729 -20.52 -22.00 -6.54
C PRO A 729 -20.06 -23.08 -5.55
N GLY A 730 -20.33 -22.87 -4.27
CA GLY A 730 -19.91 -23.80 -3.21
C GLY A 730 -18.43 -23.72 -2.79
N ALA A 731 -17.66 -22.71 -3.23
CA ALA A 731 -16.30 -22.49 -2.71
C ALA A 731 -16.28 -22.43 -1.17
N PHE A 732 -15.27 -23.04 -0.54
CA PHE A 732 -15.27 -23.23 0.91
C PHE A 732 -15.16 -21.89 1.68
N ARG A 733 -16.10 -21.62 2.59
CA ARG A 733 -16.18 -20.38 3.39
C ARG A 733 -16.45 -20.68 4.87
N HIS A 734 -15.41 -20.70 5.70
CA HIS A 734 -15.54 -20.89 7.15
C HIS A 734 -14.45 -20.16 7.95
N HIS A 735 -14.86 -19.47 9.01
CA HIS A 735 -13.97 -18.76 9.93
C HIS A 735 -13.16 -19.72 10.82
N ILE A 736 -12.00 -19.27 11.29
CA ILE A 736 -11.16 -20.01 12.23
C ILE A 736 -11.85 -20.00 13.61
N GLY A 737 -11.99 -21.16 14.26
CA GLY A 737 -12.74 -21.27 15.52
C GLY A 737 -11.92 -20.87 16.75
N LEU A 738 -12.41 -19.88 17.51
CA LEU A 738 -11.93 -19.59 18.86
C LEU A 738 -12.42 -20.68 19.84
N LYS A 739 -11.49 -21.24 20.62
CA LYS A 739 -11.79 -22.24 21.67
C LYS A 739 -12.75 -21.66 22.70
N ASP A 740 -13.75 -22.44 23.16
CA ASP A 740 -14.72 -22.01 24.20
C ASP A 740 -14.05 -21.39 25.43
N GLY A 741 -12.99 -22.03 25.95
CA GLY A 741 -12.26 -21.54 27.13
C GLY A 741 -11.52 -20.21 26.93
N MET A 742 -11.43 -19.69 25.70
CA MET A 742 -10.93 -18.35 25.39
C MET A 742 -12.06 -17.35 25.15
N PHE A 743 -13.20 -17.77 24.62
CA PHE A 743 -14.25 -16.86 24.16
C PHE A 743 -15.16 -16.43 25.33
N PRO A 744 -15.25 -15.11 25.65
CA PRO A 744 -16.11 -14.64 26.73
C PRO A 744 -17.57 -15.06 26.54
N GLU A 745 -18.12 -15.78 27.52
CA GLU A 745 -19.54 -16.22 27.55
C GLU A 745 -20.56 -15.08 27.39
N ARG A 746 -20.16 -13.82 27.66
CA ARG A 746 -20.97 -12.61 27.44
C ARG A 746 -21.11 -12.21 25.96
N TRP A 747 -20.30 -12.77 25.07
CA TRP A 747 -20.34 -12.57 23.62
C TRP A 747 -21.05 -13.72 22.89
N LYS A 748 -21.54 -14.73 23.63
CA LYS A 748 -22.33 -15.84 23.09
C LYS A 748 -23.81 -15.48 23.10
N THR A 749 -24.33 -15.17 21.93
CA THR A 749 -25.75 -14.94 21.67
C THR A 749 -26.45 -16.28 21.43
N LYS A 750 -27.43 -16.62 22.27
CA LYS A 750 -28.06 -17.96 22.30
C LYS A 750 -28.96 -18.32 21.11
N ASN A 751 -29.04 -17.44 20.11
CA ASN A 751 -29.86 -17.56 18.90
C ASN A 751 -29.10 -16.92 17.73
N VAL A 752 -28.13 -17.63 17.15
CA VAL A 752 -27.43 -17.29 15.88
C VAL A 752 -27.67 -18.43 14.90
#